data_AF-A0A8S1EKD1-F1
#
_entry.id   AF-A0A8S1EKD1-F1
#
_cell.length_a   1.000
_cell.length_b   1.000
_cell.length_c   1.000
_cell.angle_alpha   90.00
_cell.angle_beta   90.00
_cell.angle_gamma   90.00
#
_symmetry.space_group_name_H-M   'P 1'
#
loop_
_entity.id
_entity.type
_entity.pdbx_description
1 polymer ?
#
loop_
_entity_poly.entity_id
_entity_poly.type
_entity_poly.pdbx_seq_one_letter_code
_entity_poly.pdbx_strand_id
1 'polypeptide(L)'
;MRPEALCLVFVVSDFHGRLVVRKEWSLQNESPRFRRIDEINENVSKKLGTRVELKAEFCYHVISREEFMHVNHECLTNLLSHSPFERCIRFESKFKKYVEIGPRTCVKSAMCTNILSVFEIANIRNVNRVERSILYNIEGLNINENEFFEIVGDKMTEMIFDEKTNFEQSSERANFFEIDVIGDGKSLEKANEEFGLALDRDDLDFYYNVFANKFHRNPTDVELFDLAQSDSEHSRHWFFRAKLIIDSNEIENSLMDHIKSTLEHSNRNSLIAFHDNSSAIRGFSKVNRIRPTNPEMCSSFRIASNPSHLIYSAETHNFPTAVCPFQGAATGTGGRIRDIHATGRGAFEIAGVAGYSFGNLHIPDFELPWESKNEIYPTSMCDPLRIAIEASNGASDYGNKFGEPVVICGFARSFGMRLANGERCEYLKPIMFSGGIGTIDEDELTKQMCAPGMIVAKIGGPVYRIGVGGGATSSISVQGDRENELDFAAVQRGDAEMGSKLHRVVRGCAERAHANPLLSIHDQGAGGNGNVIKELVEGCGVRVKSDEFQLGDGTISIRELWTAEYQENDAALVDPNLKQALLKIAKREKCHVSFVGEVTRETRVILEDFGCAGSRNPVDLNTHLLGEREMKTFHLSIVPTRLVPLKLPDSLTVREALSRVLRLPSVASKRYLTCKVDRSVSGLIAQQQCVGPLHTPLADVGVVAVSHFEKVFKI
;
A
#
# COMPACT_ATOMS: atom_id res chain seq x y z
N MET A 1 -34.23 24.02 -4.02
CA MET A 1 -33.89 23.59 -5.40
C MET A 1 -32.38 23.75 -5.56
N ARG A 2 -31.64 22.66 -5.34
CA ARG A 2 -30.19 22.62 -5.62
C ARG A 2 -30.04 22.15 -7.07
N PRO A 3 -29.18 22.75 -7.91
CA PRO A 3 -29.01 22.30 -9.29
C PRO A 3 -28.46 20.87 -9.25
N GLU A 4 -29.21 19.96 -9.88
CA GLU A 4 -28.88 18.53 -9.98
C GLU A 4 -27.56 18.39 -10.75
N ALA A 5 -26.55 17.75 -10.13
CA ALA A 5 -25.34 17.37 -10.84
C ALA A 5 -25.70 16.22 -11.79
N LEU A 6 -25.56 16.43 -13.10
CA LEU A 6 -25.82 15.40 -14.10
C LEU A 6 -24.57 14.57 -14.35
N CYS A 7 -24.75 13.25 -14.37
CA CYS A 7 -23.73 12.31 -14.81
C CYS A 7 -23.82 12.19 -16.35
N LEU A 8 -22.85 12.77 -17.07
CA LEU A 8 -22.73 12.58 -18.50
C LEU A 8 -21.77 11.42 -18.79
N VAL A 9 -22.30 10.40 -19.44
CA VAL A 9 -21.61 9.18 -19.85
C VAL A 9 -20.89 9.46 -21.17
N PHE A 10 -19.56 9.53 -21.13
CA PHE A 10 -18.74 9.57 -22.35
C PHE A 10 -18.29 8.14 -22.67
N VAL A 11 -18.85 7.55 -23.71
CA VAL A 11 -18.47 6.23 -24.21
C VAL A 11 -17.39 6.37 -25.27
N VAL A 12 -16.20 5.87 -24.99
CA VAL A 12 -15.11 5.81 -25.97
C VAL A 12 -15.17 4.44 -26.64
N SER A 13 -15.58 4.41 -27.91
CA SER A 13 -15.57 3.18 -28.69
C SER A 13 -14.23 3.05 -29.42
N ASP A 14 -13.46 2.00 -29.16
CA ASP A 14 -12.88 1.14 -30.19
C ASP A 14 -11.94 0.09 -29.58
N PHE A 15 -12.45 -1.14 -29.51
CA PHE A 15 -11.67 -2.36 -29.42
C PHE A 15 -12.11 -3.27 -30.56
N HIS A 16 -11.82 -2.88 -31.81
CA HIS A 16 -11.98 -3.75 -32.98
C HIS A 16 -10.76 -3.60 -33.88
N GLY A 17 -9.92 -4.63 -33.90
CA GLY A 17 -8.98 -4.81 -34.99
C GLY A 17 -9.73 -5.05 -36.30
N ARG A 18 -9.65 -4.11 -37.23
CA ARG A 18 -9.66 -4.40 -38.67
C ARG A 18 -8.88 -3.31 -39.40
N LEU A 19 -7.62 -3.65 -39.68
CA LEU A 19 -6.69 -2.84 -40.46
C LEU A 19 -6.82 -3.26 -41.92
N VAL A 20 -7.34 -2.39 -42.79
CA VAL A 20 -7.11 -2.46 -44.24
C VAL A 20 -6.96 -1.04 -44.78
N VAL A 21 -5.73 -0.54 -44.91
CA VAL A 21 -5.18 0.04 -46.15
C VAL A 21 -3.65 -0.17 -46.15
N ARG A 22 -3.15 -0.67 -47.28
CA ARG A 22 -1.78 -1.06 -47.60
C ARG A 22 -0.73 0.06 -47.42
N LYS A 23 0.27 -0.17 -46.56
CA LYS A 23 1.70 -0.26 -46.92
C LYS A 23 2.48 -0.70 -45.68
N GLU A 24 3.42 -1.63 -45.88
CA GLU A 24 4.24 -2.28 -44.87
C GLU A 24 4.83 -1.28 -43.86
N TRP A 25 4.60 -1.53 -42.58
CA TRP A 25 5.63 -1.72 -41.56
C TRP A 25 4.98 -2.41 -40.35
N SER A 26 5.45 -3.61 -40.08
CA SER A 26 5.05 -4.48 -38.98
C SER A 26 5.67 -4.02 -37.67
N LEU A 27 4.85 -3.69 -36.69
CA LEU A 27 5.15 -3.87 -35.27
C LEU A 27 3.81 -3.91 -34.51
N GLN A 28 3.55 -5.09 -33.95
CA GLN A 28 2.41 -5.40 -33.11
C GLN A 28 2.38 -4.44 -31.90
N ASN A 29 1.39 -3.55 -31.85
CA ASN A 29 1.04 -2.85 -30.62
C ASN A 29 0.18 -3.78 -29.75
N GLU A 30 0.83 -4.75 -29.10
CA GLU A 30 0.26 -5.52 -28.00
C GLU A 30 0.17 -4.63 -26.75
N SER A 31 -1.00 -4.03 -26.52
CA SER A 31 -1.33 -3.47 -25.21
C SER A 31 -1.66 -4.61 -24.24
N PRO A 32 -1.16 -4.59 -22.98
CA PRO A 32 -1.46 -5.59 -21.95
C PRO A 32 -2.97 -5.79 -21.68
N ARG A 33 -3.82 -4.85 -22.11
CA ARG A 33 -5.27 -4.88 -21.90
C ARG A 33 -6.03 -5.80 -22.86
N PHE A 34 -5.45 -6.17 -23.99
CA PHE A 34 -6.06 -7.14 -24.93
C PHE A 34 -6.16 -8.55 -24.32
N ARG A 35 -5.17 -8.95 -23.49
CA ARG A 35 -5.16 -10.27 -22.84
C ARG A 35 -6.29 -10.47 -21.83
N ARG A 36 -6.73 -9.42 -21.13
CA ARG A 36 -7.85 -9.56 -20.18
C ARG A 36 -9.14 -9.90 -20.90
N ILE A 37 -9.41 -9.30 -22.07
CA ILE A 37 -10.60 -9.64 -22.88
C ILE A 37 -10.49 -11.04 -23.45
N ASP A 38 -9.31 -11.48 -23.91
CA ASP A 38 -9.12 -12.84 -24.41
C ASP A 38 -9.21 -13.91 -23.31
N GLU A 39 -8.65 -13.66 -22.13
CA GLU A 39 -8.80 -14.53 -20.95
C GLU A 39 -10.26 -14.55 -20.45
N ILE A 40 -10.91 -13.39 -20.42
CA ILE A 40 -12.35 -13.30 -20.12
C ILE A 40 -13.14 -14.08 -21.19
N ASN A 41 -12.80 -13.95 -22.47
CA ASN A 41 -13.42 -14.70 -23.55
C ASN A 41 -13.22 -16.20 -23.36
N GLU A 42 -12.03 -16.66 -23.00
CA GLU A 42 -11.77 -18.07 -22.72
C GLU A 42 -12.54 -18.57 -21.50
N ASN A 43 -12.58 -17.81 -20.42
CA ASN A 43 -13.31 -18.18 -19.19
C ASN A 43 -14.82 -18.21 -19.42
N VAL A 44 -15.36 -17.20 -20.10
CA VAL A 44 -16.77 -17.13 -20.50
C VAL A 44 -17.09 -18.24 -21.50
N SER A 45 -16.19 -18.52 -22.45
CA SER A 45 -16.37 -19.62 -23.42
C SER A 45 -16.33 -21.00 -22.76
N LYS A 46 -15.45 -21.19 -21.78
CA LYS A 46 -15.37 -22.43 -20.96
C LYS A 46 -16.65 -22.63 -20.15
N LYS A 47 -17.19 -21.58 -19.54
CA LYS A 47 -18.43 -21.66 -18.73
C LYS A 47 -19.68 -21.85 -19.58
N LEU A 48 -19.75 -21.22 -20.77
CA LEU A 48 -20.89 -21.32 -21.68
C LEU A 48 -20.83 -22.51 -22.65
N GLY A 49 -19.68 -23.18 -22.75
CA GLY A 49 -19.45 -24.25 -23.73
C GLY A 49 -19.52 -23.79 -25.20
N THR A 50 -19.44 -22.48 -25.46
CA THR A 50 -19.54 -21.87 -26.78
C THR A 50 -18.46 -20.80 -26.94
N ARG A 51 -17.90 -20.66 -28.15
CA ARG A 51 -16.86 -19.64 -28.40
C ARG A 51 -17.51 -18.26 -28.43
N VAL A 52 -17.15 -17.42 -27.48
CA VAL A 52 -17.66 -16.06 -27.33
C VAL A 52 -16.57 -15.06 -27.72
N GLU A 53 -16.96 -14.02 -28.46
CA GLU A 53 -16.13 -12.85 -28.72
C GLU A 53 -16.79 -11.63 -28.04
N LEU A 54 -16.37 -11.34 -26.81
CA LEU A 54 -16.82 -10.17 -26.06
C LEU A 54 -16.19 -8.91 -26.62
N LYS A 55 -17.02 -7.88 -26.72
CA LYS A 55 -16.61 -6.52 -27.08
C LYS A 55 -16.78 -5.65 -25.86
N ALA A 56 -15.81 -4.78 -25.58
CA ALA A 56 -15.87 -3.86 -24.45
C ALA A 56 -15.66 -2.41 -24.88
N GLU A 57 -16.33 -1.48 -24.20
CA GLU A 57 -16.17 -0.02 -24.37
C GLU A 57 -15.82 0.60 -23.01
N PHE A 58 -14.99 1.65 -23.01
CA PHE A 58 -14.75 2.43 -21.79
C PHE A 58 -15.81 3.52 -21.69
N CYS A 59 -16.37 3.68 -20.50
CA CYS A 59 -17.22 4.81 -20.17
C CYS A 59 -16.55 5.66 -19.10
N TYR A 60 -16.60 6.98 -19.28
CA TYR A 60 -16.22 7.95 -18.28
C TYR A 60 -17.47 8.64 -17.74
N HIS A 61 -17.68 8.52 -16.44
CA HIS A 61 -18.72 9.23 -15.68
C HIS A 61 -18.13 10.53 -15.15
N VAL A 62 -18.50 11.66 -15.74
CA VAL A 62 -18.03 12.99 -15.32
C VAL A 62 -19.13 13.70 -14.55
N ILE A 63 -18.85 14.03 -13.29
CA ILE A 63 -19.79 14.72 -12.40
C ILE A 63 -19.41 16.20 -12.33
N SER A 64 -20.27 17.04 -12.89
CA SER A 64 -20.09 18.50 -12.96
C SER A 64 -21.45 19.20 -13.07
N ARG A 65 -21.46 20.53 -12.90
CA ARG A 65 -22.62 21.38 -13.24
C ARG A 65 -22.80 21.45 -14.77
N GLU A 66 -24.05 21.41 -15.24
CA GLU A 66 -24.41 21.38 -16.68
C GLU A 66 -23.77 22.53 -17.50
N GLU A 67 -23.87 23.77 -17.01
CA GLU A 67 -23.40 24.97 -17.74
C GLU A 67 -21.89 24.91 -18.05
N PHE A 68 -21.10 24.27 -17.17
CA PHE A 68 -19.65 24.15 -17.34
C PHE A 68 -19.26 23.12 -18.41
N MET A 69 -20.07 22.08 -18.57
CA MET A 69 -19.81 20.98 -19.49
C MET A 69 -19.99 21.42 -20.95
N HIS A 70 -20.97 22.28 -21.23
CA HIS A 70 -21.19 22.81 -22.57
C HIS A 70 -20.05 23.72 -23.05
N VAL A 71 -19.43 24.49 -22.16
CA VAL A 71 -18.34 25.42 -22.49
C VAL A 71 -17.01 24.68 -22.72
N ASN A 72 -16.76 23.60 -21.99
CA ASN A 72 -15.47 22.88 -22.02
C ASN A 72 -15.52 21.53 -22.78
N HIS A 73 -16.60 21.28 -23.52
CA HIS A 73 -16.88 20.02 -24.18
C HIS A 73 -15.73 19.49 -25.05
N GLU A 74 -15.17 20.34 -25.93
CA GLU A 74 -14.08 19.95 -26.84
C GLU A 74 -12.80 19.62 -26.07
N CYS A 75 -12.51 20.37 -25.01
CA CYS A 75 -11.34 20.14 -24.17
C CYS A 75 -11.46 18.82 -23.38
N LEU A 76 -12.62 18.57 -22.77
CA LEU A 76 -12.91 17.31 -22.07
C LEU A 76 -12.83 16.12 -23.01
N THR A 77 -13.38 16.24 -24.22
CA THR A 77 -13.33 15.19 -25.24
C THR A 77 -11.88 14.85 -25.63
N ASN A 78 -11.04 15.86 -25.81
CA ASN A 78 -9.63 15.64 -26.16
C ASN A 78 -8.79 15.10 -25.00
N LEU A 79 -9.12 15.44 -23.74
CA LEU A 79 -8.39 14.97 -22.57
C LEU A 79 -8.78 13.55 -22.15
N LEU A 80 -10.03 13.14 -22.40
CA LEU A 80 -10.54 11.80 -22.09
C LEU A 80 -10.26 10.79 -23.21
N SER A 81 -9.82 11.23 -24.40
CA SER A 81 -9.48 10.31 -25.48
C SER A 81 -8.18 9.58 -25.19
N HIS A 82 -8.13 8.29 -25.55
CA HIS A 82 -6.95 7.44 -25.31
C HIS A 82 -5.72 7.88 -26.13
N SER A 83 -5.95 8.57 -27.24
CA SER A 83 -4.94 9.12 -28.11
C SER A 83 -5.45 10.46 -28.67
N PRO A 84 -4.57 11.47 -28.85
CA PRO A 84 -4.94 12.72 -29.52
C PRO A 84 -5.37 12.51 -30.99
N PHE A 85 -5.14 11.31 -31.55
CA PHE A 85 -5.50 10.94 -32.92
C PHE A 85 -6.79 10.11 -33.03
N GLU A 86 -7.32 9.60 -31.92
CA GLU A 86 -8.55 8.80 -31.90
C GLU A 86 -9.73 9.68 -31.47
N ARG A 87 -10.41 10.28 -32.46
CA ARG A 87 -11.67 11.02 -32.25
C ARG A 87 -12.88 10.08 -32.22
N CYS A 88 -12.91 9.16 -31.26
CA CYS A 88 -14.00 8.18 -31.11
C CYS A 88 -14.71 8.27 -29.75
N ILE A 89 -15.02 9.48 -29.28
CA ILE A 89 -15.90 9.66 -28.11
C ILE A 89 -17.33 9.83 -28.59
N ARG A 90 -18.25 9.04 -28.03
CA ARG A 90 -19.70 9.05 -28.28
C ARG A 90 -20.43 9.21 -26.95
N PHE A 91 -21.63 9.76 -26.99
CA PHE A 91 -22.50 9.87 -25.80
C PHE A 91 -23.35 8.62 -25.54
N GLU A 92 -23.47 7.75 -26.55
CA GLU A 92 -24.25 6.51 -26.47
C GLU A 92 -23.37 5.33 -26.86
N SER A 93 -23.52 4.22 -26.11
CA SER A 93 -22.85 2.97 -26.44
C SER A 93 -23.38 2.40 -27.75
N LYS A 94 -22.51 1.69 -28.48
CA LYS A 94 -22.93 0.91 -29.66
C LYS A 94 -23.74 -0.34 -29.28
N PHE A 95 -23.75 -0.74 -28.01
CA PHE A 95 -24.34 -2.00 -27.55
C PHE A 95 -25.79 -1.85 -27.11
N LYS A 96 -26.67 -2.76 -27.56
CA LYS A 96 -28.08 -2.80 -27.14
C LYS A 96 -28.30 -3.50 -25.79
N LYS A 97 -27.41 -4.43 -25.43
CA LYS A 97 -27.43 -5.16 -24.14
C LYS A 97 -26.01 -5.23 -23.61
N TYR A 98 -25.75 -4.60 -22.47
CA TYR A 98 -24.43 -4.53 -21.87
C TYR A 98 -24.50 -4.70 -20.36
N VAL A 99 -23.38 -5.14 -19.76
CA VAL A 99 -23.15 -5.08 -18.31
C VAL A 99 -22.05 -4.05 -18.09
N GLU A 100 -22.36 -3.01 -17.32
CA GLU A 100 -21.39 -2.00 -16.96
C GLU A 100 -20.74 -2.36 -15.62
N ILE A 101 -19.42 -2.48 -15.61
CA ILE A 101 -18.64 -2.77 -14.41
C ILE A 101 -17.74 -1.56 -14.13
N GLY A 102 -17.83 -1.02 -12.93
CA GLY A 102 -17.04 0.14 -12.50
C GLY A 102 -16.57 0.01 -11.06
N PRO A 103 -15.71 0.94 -10.59
CA PRO A 103 -15.27 0.96 -9.20
C PRO A 103 -16.45 1.21 -8.27
N ARG A 104 -16.39 0.67 -7.05
CA ARG A 104 -17.41 0.94 -6.02
C ARG A 104 -17.58 2.44 -5.77
N THR A 105 -18.82 2.91 -5.72
CA THR A 105 -19.13 4.34 -5.62
C THR A 105 -18.64 5.00 -4.33
N CYS A 106 -18.45 4.24 -3.26
CA CYS A 106 -17.94 4.71 -1.98
C CYS A 106 -16.45 5.12 -1.98
N VAL A 107 -15.66 4.74 -2.99
CA VAL A 107 -14.22 5.05 -3.03
C VAL A 107 -13.87 5.75 -4.34
N LYS A 108 -13.18 6.90 -4.26
CA LYS A 108 -12.61 7.55 -5.44
C LYS A 108 -11.38 6.79 -5.91
N SER A 109 -11.38 6.35 -7.17
CA SER A 109 -10.25 5.62 -7.73
C SER A 109 -8.98 6.50 -7.79
N ALA A 110 -7.79 5.88 -7.80
CA ALA A 110 -6.54 6.61 -8.06
C ALA A 110 -6.57 7.30 -9.44
N MET A 111 -7.25 6.68 -10.41
CA MET A 111 -7.47 7.27 -11.73
C MET A 111 -8.30 8.56 -11.67
N CYS A 112 -9.36 8.60 -10.85
CA CYS A 112 -10.15 9.79 -10.62
C CYS A 112 -9.27 10.94 -10.12
N THR A 113 -8.45 10.70 -9.08
CA THR A 113 -7.56 11.74 -8.52
C THR A 113 -6.57 12.27 -9.56
N ASN A 114 -6.00 11.38 -10.37
CA ASN A 114 -5.04 11.77 -11.40
C ASN A 114 -5.69 12.54 -12.57
N ILE A 115 -6.89 12.14 -13.02
CA ILE A 115 -7.64 12.90 -14.03
C ILE A 115 -8.01 14.29 -13.50
N LEU A 116 -8.51 14.38 -12.27
CA LEU A 116 -8.86 15.66 -11.66
C LEU A 116 -7.64 16.59 -11.57
N SER A 117 -6.46 16.05 -11.25
CA SER A 117 -5.21 16.82 -11.26
C SER A 117 -4.86 17.34 -12.66
N VAL A 118 -5.05 16.53 -13.71
CA VAL A 118 -4.87 16.97 -15.11
C VAL A 118 -5.85 18.07 -15.48
N PHE A 119 -7.11 17.94 -15.09
CA PHE A 119 -8.15 18.94 -15.34
C PHE A 119 -7.86 20.26 -14.65
N GLU A 120 -7.39 20.22 -13.40
CA GLU A 120 -6.99 21.43 -12.67
C GLU A 120 -5.85 22.17 -13.38
N ILE A 121 -4.86 21.44 -13.91
CA ILE A 121 -3.74 21.98 -14.70
C ILE A 121 -4.24 22.58 -16.02
N ALA A 122 -5.23 21.95 -16.64
CA ALA A 122 -5.88 22.46 -17.86
C ALA A 122 -6.85 23.63 -17.57
N ASN A 123 -6.92 24.14 -16.34
CA ASN A 123 -7.86 25.18 -15.87
C ASN A 123 -9.34 24.77 -15.92
N ILE A 124 -9.64 23.48 -15.86
CA ILE A 124 -10.99 22.91 -15.78
C ILE A 124 -11.31 22.67 -14.28
N ARG A 125 -11.94 23.64 -13.61
CA ARG A 125 -12.06 23.66 -12.12
C ARG A 125 -13.42 23.30 -11.52
N ASN A 126 -14.40 22.87 -12.33
CA ASN A 126 -15.76 22.58 -11.85
C ASN A 126 -16.17 21.10 -11.98
N VAL A 127 -15.20 20.19 -12.11
CA VAL A 127 -15.45 18.74 -12.15
C VAL A 127 -15.19 18.17 -10.76
N ASN A 128 -16.21 17.56 -10.15
CA ASN A 128 -16.12 17.05 -8.78
C ASN A 128 -15.54 15.63 -8.73
N ARG A 129 -15.84 14.82 -9.76
CA ARG A 129 -15.44 13.41 -9.84
C ARG A 129 -15.44 12.94 -11.29
N VAL A 130 -14.47 12.10 -11.64
CA VAL A 130 -14.44 11.38 -12.91
C VAL A 130 -14.13 9.92 -12.62
N GLU A 131 -15.06 9.02 -12.92
CA GLU A 131 -14.79 7.58 -12.81
C GLU A 131 -14.82 6.92 -14.17
N ARG A 132 -14.04 5.84 -14.31
CA ARG A 132 -14.01 5.02 -15.51
C ARG A 132 -14.62 3.65 -15.23
N SER A 133 -15.59 3.27 -16.03
CA SER A 133 -16.21 1.95 -16.07
C SER A 133 -15.92 1.26 -17.41
N ILE A 134 -16.22 -0.04 -17.47
CA ILE A 134 -16.10 -0.88 -18.66
C ILE A 134 -17.47 -1.45 -18.96
N LEU A 135 -17.98 -1.18 -20.15
CA LEU A 135 -19.20 -1.78 -20.68
C LEU A 135 -18.83 -3.04 -21.44
N TYR A 136 -19.31 -4.19 -20.99
CA TYR A 136 -19.16 -5.46 -21.69
C TYR A 136 -20.42 -5.75 -22.49
N ASN A 137 -20.27 -5.99 -23.79
CA ASN A 137 -21.38 -6.42 -24.63
C ASN A 137 -21.76 -7.88 -24.32
N ILE A 138 -23.00 -8.10 -23.90
CA ILE A 138 -23.55 -9.44 -23.62
C ILE A 138 -24.66 -9.82 -24.61
N GLU A 139 -24.77 -9.10 -25.73
CA GLU A 139 -25.73 -9.40 -26.79
C GLU A 139 -25.49 -10.82 -27.35
N GLY A 140 -26.52 -11.66 -27.25
CA GLY A 140 -26.46 -13.07 -27.67
C GLY A 140 -25.94 -14.07 -26.63
N LEU A 141 -25.58 -13.62 -25.41
CA LEU A 141 -25.17 -14.51 -24.31
C LEU A 141 -26.33 -14.82 -23.37
N ASN A 142 -26.51 -16.11 -23.08
CA ASN A 142 -27.49 -16.59 -22.09
C ASN A 142 -26.84 -16.67 -20.69
N ILE A 143 -26.30 -15.56 -20.21
CA ILE A 143 -25.70 -15.40 -18.88
C ILE A 143 -26.42 -14.27 -18.14
N ASN A 144 -26.64 -14.45 -16.85
CA ASN A 144 -27.15 -13.39 -15.97
C ASN A 144 -26.04 -12.40 -15.59
N GLU A 145 -26.37 -11.14 -15.32
CA GLU A 145 -25.41 -10.07 -15.01
C GLU A 145 -24.53 -10.41 -13.80
N ASN A 146 -25.13 -11.00 -12.76
CA ASN A 146 -24.40 -11.45 -11.57
C ASN A 146 -23.41 -12.57 -11.89
N GLU A 147 -23.80 -13.56 -12.69
CA GLU A 147 -22.92 -14.66 -13.09
C GLU A 147 -21.77 -14.19 -13.99
N PHE A 148 -22.01 -13.14 -14.79
CA PHE A 148 -20.98 -12.47 -15.58
C PHE A 148 -20.00 -11.71 -14.67
N PHE A 149 -20.52 -10.97 -13.70
CA PHE A 149 -19.72 -10.24 -12.72
C PHE A 149 -18.83 -11.17 -11.90
N GLU A 150 -19.27 -12.37 -11.54
CA GLU A 150 -18.41 -13.35 -10.85
C GLU A 150 -17.20 -13.79 -11.67
N ILE A 151 -17.27 -13.73 -13.01
CA ILE A 151 -16.20 -14.15 -13.90
C ILE A 151 -15.26 -12.98 -14.21
N VAL A 152 -15.82 -11.78 -14.36
CA VAL A 152 -15.13 -10.63 -14.95
C VAL A 152 -14.75 -9.57 -13.92
N GLY A 153 -15.62 -9.34 -12.95
CA GLY A 153 -15.48 -8.29 -11.96
C GLY A 153 -14.69 -8.74 -10.73
N ASP A 154 -13.95 -7.81 -10.15
CA ASP A 154 -13.37 -7.99 -8.83
C ASP A 154 -14.40 -7.65 -7.74
N LYS A 155 -14.93 -8.68 -7.05
CA LYS A 155 -15.92 -8.51 -5.97
C LYS A 155 -15.48 -7.52 -4.88
N MET A 156 -14.18 -7.35 -4.66
CA MET A 156 -13.63 -6.49 -3.61
C MET A 156 -13.60 -5.02 -4.02
N THR A 157 -13.33 -4.70 -5.28
CA THR A 157 -13.07 -3.32 -5.75
C THR A 157 -14.10 -2.77 -6.74
N GLU A 158 -14.78 -3.65 -7.46
CA GLU A 158 -15.71 -3.31 -8.54
C GLU A 158 -17.16 -3.64 -8.15
N MET A 159 -18.11 -3.03 -8.86
CA MET A 159 -19.54 -3.32 -8.80
C MET A 159 -20.17 -3.12 -10.18
N ILE A 160 -21.35 -3.72 -10.36
CA ILE A 160 -22.18 -3.47 -11.54
C ILE A 160 -22.82 -2.09 -11.40
N PHE A 161 -22.73 -1.26 -12.43
CA PHE A 161 -23.46 0.02 -12.51
C PHE A 161 -24.81 -0.21 -13.15
N ASP A 162 -25.83 0.37 -12.53
CA ASP A 162 -27.22 0.41 -12.98
C ASP A 162 -27.69 1.86 -13.16
N GLU A 163 -28.88 2.06 -13.74
CA GLU A 163 -29.48 3.39 -13.95
C GLU A 163 -29.69 4.20 -12.64
N LYS A 164 -29.55 3.55 -11.47
CA LYS A 164 -29.72 4.14 -10.13
C LYS A 164 -28.40 4.36 -9.41
N THR A 165 -27.27 4.13 -10.06
CA THR A 165 -25.95 4.24 -9.45
C THR A 165 -25.66 5.71 -9.11
N ASN A 166 -25.78 6.04 -7.83
CA ASN A 166 -25.52 7.39 -7.33
C ASN A 166 -24.06 7.50 -6.87
N PHE A 167 -23.33 8.40 -7.53
CA PHE A 167 -21.93 8.72 -7.20
C PHE A 167 -21.79 9.83 -6.14
N GLU A 168 -22.86 10.55 -5.83
CA GLU A 168 -22.96 11.51 -4.74
C GLU A 168 -23.67 10.84 -3.54
N GLN A 169 -22.93 10.06 -2.75
CA GLN A 169 -23.43 9.64 -1.45
C GLN A 169 -23.43 10.85 -0.50
N SER A 170 -24.60 11.48 -0.36
CA SER A 170 -24.87 12.55 0.61
C SER A 170 -25.14 11.98 2.01
N SER A 171 -24.22 11.16 2.53
CA SER A 171 -24.31 10.71 3.92
C SER A 171 -23.82 11.82 4.85
N GLU A 172 -24.61 12.16 5.87
CA GLU A 172 -24.16 13.04 6.94
C GLU A 172 -22.98 12.39 7.69
N ARG A 173 -22.01 13.20 8.13
CA ARG A 173 -20.85 12.71 8.88
C ARG A 173 -21.34 12.04 10.16
N ALA A 174 -20.89 10.82 10.42
CA ALA A 174 -21.21 10.13 11.66
C ALA A 174 -20.54 10.85 12.84
N ASN A 175 -21.32 11.12 13.89
CA ASN A 175 -20.81 11.64 15.16
C ASN A 175 -20.07 10.53 15.91
N PHE A 176 -19.06 10.92 16.71
CA PHE A 176 -18.42 10.02 17.67
C PHE A 176 -19.33 9.79 18.88
N PHE A 177 -19.13 8.69 19.60
CA PHE A 177 -19.90 8.35 20.80
C PHE A 177 -18.97 7.93 21.93
N GLU A 178 -19.48 8.06 23.16
CA GLU A 178 -18.80 7.63 24.36
C GLU A 178 -19.25 6.24 24.76
N ILE A 179 -18.31 5.41 25.18
CA ILE A 179 -18.59 4.07 25.70
C ILE A 179 -18.62 4.17 27.22
N ASP A 180 -19.75 3.81 27.82
CA ASP A 180 -19.94 3.92 29.27
C ASP A 180 -19.23 2.80 30.03
N VAL A 181 -17.92 3.00 30.25
CA VAL A 181 -17.04 2.07 30.97
C VAL A 181 -17.17 2.23 32.48
N ILE A 182 -17.48 3.44 32.98
CA ILE A 182 -17.64 3.71 34.40
C ILE A 182 -18.96 3.11 34.93
N GLY A 183 -20.04 3.16 34.13
CA GLY A 183 -21.35 2.64 34.50
C GLY A 183 -21.51 1.12 34.33
N ASP A 184 -20.98 0.54 33.25
CA ASP A 184 -21.05 -0.91 32.98
C ASP A 184 -19.72 -1.43 32.41
N GLY A 185 -18.98 -2.22 33.20
CA GLY A 185 -17.72 -2.83 32.78
C GLY A 185 -17.86 -3.76 31.57
N LYS A 186 -19.07 -4.30 31.30
CA LYS A 186 -19.33 -5.13 30.11
C LYS A 186 -19.50 -4.32 28.83
N SER A 187 -19.64 -3.01 28.91
CA SER A 187 -19.70 -2.14 27.73
C SER A 187 -18.42 -2.22 26.90
N LEU A 188 -17.27 -2.42 27.55
CA LEU A 188 -15.99 -2.55 26.86
C LEU A 188 -15.88 -3.88 26.10
N GLU A 189 -16.36 -4.99 26.69
CA GLU A 189 -16.43 -6.29 26.03
C GLU A 189 -17.35 -6.24 24.80
N LYS A 190 -18.54 -5.63 24.94
CA LYS A 190 -19.46 -5.44 23.81
C LYS A 190 -18.84 -4.59 22.70
N ALA A 191 -18.17 -3.50 23.06
CA ALA A 191 -17.47 -2.66 22.09
C ALA A 191 -16.33 -3.43 21.39
N ASN A 192 -15.60 -4.30 22.10
CA ASN A 192 -14.56 -5.15 21.51
C ASN A 192 -15.13 -6.10 20.45
N GLU A 193 -16.29 -6.72 20.72
CA GLU A 193 -16.98 -7.61 19.78
C GLU A 193 -17.58 -6.84 18.59
N GLU A 194 -18.29 -5.74 18.85
CA GLU A 194 -18.99 -4.95 17.84
C GLU A 194 -18.02 -4.24 16.87
N PHE A 195 -16.95 -3.64 17.40
CA PHE A 195 -15.95 -2.93 16.58
C PHE A 195 -14.79 -3.82 16.13
N GLY A 196 -14.72 -5.07 16.60
CA GLY A 196 -13.66 -6.01 16.25
C GLY A 196 -12.26 -5.54 16.68
N LEU A 197 -12.14 -5.00 17.90
CA LEU A 197 -10.89 -4.38 18.38
C LEU A 197 -9.77 -5.40 18.68
N ALA A 198 -10.09 -6.70 18.73
CA ALA A 198 -9.14 -7.80 18.97
C ALA A 198 -8.43 -7.77 20.33
N LEU A 199 -9.00 -7.08 21.32
CA LEU A 199 -8.39 -6.94 22.64
C LEU A 199 -8.56 -8.23 23.45
N ASP A 200 -7.47 -8.70 24.06
CA ASP A 200 -7.50 -9.80 25.02
C ASP A 200 -7.99 -9.35 26.40
N ARG A 201 -8.15 -10.29 27.34
CA ARG A 201 -8.67 -9.97 28.69
C ARG A 201 -7.75 -9.03 29.46
N ASP A 202 -6.42 -9.21 29.33
CA ASP A 202 -5.45 -8.38 30.02
C ASP A 202 -5.45 -6.95 29.44
N ASP A 203 -5.66 -6.82 28.12
CA ASP A 203 -5.87 -5.55 27.42
C ASP A 203 -7.13 -4.83 27.93
N LEU A 204 -8.26 -5.55 28.04
CA LEU A 204 -9.53 -5.01 28.52
C LEU A 204 -9.43 -4.52 29.98
N ASP A 205 -8.82 -5.31 30.86
CA ASP A 205 -8.62 -4.95 32.27
C ASP A 205 -7.71 -3.72 32.43
N PHE A 206 -6.66 -3.63 31.60
CA PHE A 206 -5.76 -2.48 31.58
C PHE A 206 -6.51 -1.20 31.18
N TYR A 207 -7.26 -1.21 30.07
CA TYR A 207 -8.01 -0.03 29.64
C TYR A 207 -9.12 0.35 30.61
N TYR A 208 -9.80 -0.64 31.20
CA TYR A 208 -10.77 -0.39 32.26
C TYR A 208 -10.12 0.38 33.41
N ASN A 209 -8.96 -0.07 33.89
CA ASN A 209 -8.23 0.59 34.97
C ASN A 209 -7.76 2.01 34.58
N VAL A 210 -7.23 2.17 33.37
CA VAL A 210 -6.75 3.47 32.87
C VAL A 210 -7.89 4.48 32.75
N PHE A 211 -9.03 4.11 32.15
CA PHE A 211 -10.15 5.04 31.97
C PHE A 211 -10.97 5.28 33.25
N ALA A 212 -11.29 4.22 34.00
CA ALA A 212 -12.10 4.34 35.21
C ALA A 212 -11.32 4.92 36.41
N ASN A 213 -10.08 4.45 36.63
CA ASN A 213 -9.32 4.78 37.84
C ASN A 213 -8.26 5.87 37.64
N LYS A 214 -7.65 6.01 36.45
CA LYS A 214 -6.63 7.05 36.21
C LYS A 214 -7.23 8.30 35.57
N PHE A 215 -7.99 8.16 34.49
CA PHE A 215 -8.60 9.30 33.79
C PHE A 215 -9.94 9.75 34.38
N HIS A 216 -10.62 8.88 35.13
CA HIS A 216 -11.97 9.12 35.67
C HIS A 216 -12.98 9.60 34.61
N ARG A 217 -12.89 9.09 33.38
CA ARG A 217 -13.78 9.43 32.27
C ARG A 217 -14.07 8.23 31.38
N ASN A 218 -15.23 8.25 30.73
CA ASN A 218 -15.58 7.28 29.70
C ASN A 218 -14.73 7.50 28.43
N PRO A 219 -14.17 6.46 27.79
CA PRO A 219 -13.46 6.61 26.53
C PRO A 219 -14.42 6.90 25.37
N THR A 220 -13.91 7.57 24.33
CA THR A 220 -14.61 7.68 23.04
C THR A 220 -14.34 6.45 22.18
N ASP A 221 -15.20 6.20 21.19
CA ASP A 221 -14.98 5.15 20.19
C ASP A 221 -13.69 5.38 19.38
N VAL A 222 -13.35 6.64 19.10
CA VAL A 222 -12.09 7.05 18.44
C VAL A 222 -10.87 6.66 19.28
N GLU A 223 -10.89 6.92 20.58
CA GLU A 223 -9.79 6.61 21.49
C GLU A 223 -9.58 5.10 21.63
N LEU A 224 -10.65 4.33 21.80
CA LEU A 224 -10.53 2.87 21.92
C LEU A 224 -10.03 2.24 20.62
N PHE A 225 -10.49 2.73 19.48
CA PHE A 225 -10.02 2.22 18.19
C PHE A 225 -8.55 2.56 17.96
N ASP A 226 -8.13 3.78 18.25
CA ASP A 226 -6.72 4.21 18.16
C ASP A 226 -5.81 3.38 19.09
N LEU A 227 -6.23 3.16 20.33
CA LEU A 227 -5.51 2.34 21.30
C LEU A 227 -5.40 0.88 20.84
N ALA A 228 -6.50 0.29 20.36
CA ALA A 228 -6.51 -1.08 19.85
C ALA A 228 -5.57 -1.29 18.66
N GLN A 229 -5.48 -0.33 17.73
CA GLN A 229 -4.51 -0.42 16.63
C GLN A 229 -3.07 -0.26 17.11
N SER A 230 -2.85 0.68 18.04
CA SER A 230 -1.52 0.95 18.59
C SER A 230 -0.98 -0.22 19.41
N ASP A 231 -1.84 -0.96 20.08
CA ASP A 231 -1.47 -2.11 20.93
C ASP A 231 -1.64 -3.48 20.25
N SER A 232 -1.97 -3.49 18.95
CA SER A 232 -2.01 -4.73 18.16
C SER A 232 -0.63 -5.41 18.09
N GLU A 233 -0.62 -6.72 17.83
CA GLU A 233 0.64 -7.48 17.67
C GLU A 233 1.51 -6.90 16.55
N HIS A 234 0.89 -6.42 15.48
CA HIS A 234 1.58 -5.81 14.35
C HIS A 234 2.35 -4.54 14.73
N SER A 235 1.82 -3.72 15.64
CA SER A 235 2.44 -2.46 16.04
C SER A 235 3.44 -2.65 17.19
N ARG A 236 3.05 -3.37 18.24
CA ARG A 236 3.88 -3.53 19.46
C ARG A 236 4.87 -4.68 19.41
N HIS A 237 4.66 -5.65 18.51
CA HIS A 237 5.47 -6.86 18.42
C HIS A 237 5.58 -7.58 19.78
N TRP A 238 4.43 -7.85 20.43
CA TRP A 238 4.42 -8.42 21.78
C TRP A 238 5.16 -9.74 21.82
N PHE A 239 5.01 -10.60 20.81
CA PHE A 239 5.72 -11.88 20.79
C PHE A 239 7.24 -11.73 20.73
N PHE A 240 7.77 -10.74 19.99
CA PHE A 240 9.21 -10.51 19.88
C PHE A 240 9.83 -9.90 21.13
N ARG A 241 9.05 -9.10 21.89
CA ARG A 241 9.48 -8.42 23.12
C ARG A 241 9.05 -9.16 24.39
N ALA A 242 8.26 -10.22 24.27
CA ALA A 242 7.72 -10.94 25.39
C ALA A 242 8.75 -11.81 26.11
N LYS A 243 8.35 -12.19 27.32
CA LYS A 243 9.01 -13.20 28.12
C LYS A 243 8.59 -14.59 27.63
N LEU A 244 9.55 -15.42 27.23
CA LEU A 244 9.30 -16.76 26.70
C LEU A 244 9.64 -17.83 27.73
N ILE A 245 8.72 -18.77 27.95
CA ILE A 245 8.93 -19.96 28.78
C ILE A 245 8.75 -21.19 27.90
N ILE A 246 9.83 -21.93 27.64
CA ILE A 246 9.83 -23.15 26.80
C ILE A 246 10.02 -24.37 27.70
N ASP A 247 9.06 -25.31 27.69
CA ASP A 247 9.10 -26.53 28.51
C ASP A 247 9.42 -26.26 29.99
N SER A 248 8.78 -25.21 30.55
CA SER A 248 8.98 -24.71 31.92
C SER A 248 10.34 -24.05 32.20
N ASN A 249 11.21 -23.89 31.20
CA ASN A 249 12.45 -23.11 31.33
C ASN A 249 12.23 -21.69 30.81
N GLU A 250 12.54 -20.71 31.66
CA GLU A 250 12.51 -19.29 31.31
C GLU A 250 13.73 -18.93 30.45
N ILE A 251 13.50 -18.26 29.32
CA ILE A 251 14.57 -17.67 28.51
C ILE A 251 14.83 -16.26 29.01
N GLU A 252 16.09 -15.96 29.37
CA GLU A 252 16.47 -14.67 29.99
C GLU A 252 16.24 -13.46 29.07
N ASN A 253 16.46 -13.62 27.75
CA ASN A 253 16.39 -12.55 26.78
C ASN A 253 15.20 -12.71 25.83
N SER A 254 14.59 -11.60 25.42
CA SER A 254 13.56 -11.62 24.38
C SER A 254 14.15 -11.96 23.01
N LEU A 255 13.30 -12.32 22.04
CA LEU A 255 13.74 -12.53 20.65
C LEU A 255 14.36 -11.27 20.06
N MET A 256 13.79 -10.09 20.37
CA MET A 256 14.33 -8.81 19.93
C MET A 256 15.71 -8.54 20.53
N ASP A 257 15.94 -8.91 21.79
CA ASP A 257 17.26 -8.75 22.43
C ASP A 257 18.30 -9.66 21.80
N HIS A 258 17.94 -10.89 21.44
CA HIS A 258 18.80 -11.76 20.65
C HIS A 258 19.16 -11.15 19.29
N ILE A 259 18.22 -10.51 18.60
CA ILE A 259 18.52 -9.80 17.33
C ILE A 259 19.45 -8.61 17.60
N LYS A 260 19.19 -7.80 18.63
CA LYS A 260 20.05 -6.65 19.00
C LYS A 260 21.47 -7.09 19.38
N SER A 261 21.64 -8.23 20.04
CA SER A 261 22.95 -8.77 20.42
C SER A 261 23.88 -9.01 19.21
N THR A 262 23.31 -9.18 18.01
CA THR A 262 24.11 -9.32 16.78
C THR A 262 24.90 -8.06 16.47
N LEU A 263 24.46 -6.87 16.91
CA LEU A 263 25.19 -5.61 16.75
C LEU A 263 26.47 -5.57 17.59
N GLU A 264 26.47 -6.22 18.75
CA GLU A 264 27.65 -6.28 19.63
C GLU A 264 28.76 -7.13 19.02
N HIS A 265 28.38 -8.13 18.21
CA HIS A 265 29.28 -9.11 17.61
C HIS A 265 29.60 -8.85 16.13
N SER A 266 28.88 -7.94 15.48
CA SER A 266 29.08 -7.59 14.07
C SER A 266 29.93 -6.32 13.88
N ASN A 267 30.41 -6.10 12.65
CA ASN A 267 31.30 -4.97 12.34
C ASN A 267 30.68 -3.62 12.77
N ARG A 268 31.52 -2.68 13.24
CA ARG A 268 31.17 -1.30 13.67
C ARG A 268 30.71 -0.37 12.53
N ASN A 269 30.00 -0.90 11.54
CA ASN A 269 29.57 -0.19 10.34
C ASN A 269 28.12 0.30 10.41
N SER A 270 27.35 -0.09 11.42
CA SER A 270 25.98 0.39 11.63
C SER A 270 26.01 1.84 12.13
N LEU A 271 25.16 2.68 11.53
CA LEU A 271 24.93 4.07 11.93
C LEU A 271 23.54 4.24 12.55
N ILE A 272 22.52 3.66 11.89
CA ILE A 272 21.14 3.61 12.39
C ILE A 272 20.75 2.14 12.56
N ALA A 273 20.30 1.80 13.77
CA ALA A 273 19.68 0.52 14.08
C ALA A 273 18.68 0.68 15.23
N PHE A 274 17.48 0.13 15.05
CA PHE A 274 16.40 0.04 16.06
C PHE A 274 15.88 1.37 16.65
N HIS A 275 16.11 2.51 15.98
CA HIS A 275 15.62 3.82 16.43
C HIS A 275 15.04 4.69 15.29
N ASP A 276 14.83 4.09 14.12
CA ASP A 276 14.23 4.72 12.95
C ASP A 276 13.55 3.64 12.09
N ASN A 277 12.80 4.05 11.07
CA ASN A 277 11.97 3.20 10.20
C ASN A 277 12.84 2.32 9.29
N SER A 278 14.12 2.67 9.12
CA SER A 278 15.08 1.94 8.32
C SER A 278 16.42 1.81 9.05
N SER A 279 17.25 0.89 8.56
CA SER A 279 18.62 0.73 9.02
C SER A 279 19.59 1.46 8.08
N ALA A 280 20.65 2.02 8.64
CA ALA A 280 21.71 2.67 7.86
C ALA A 280 23.09 2.11 8.22
N ILE A 281 23.90 1.88 7.19
CA ILE A 281 25.31 1.52 7.32
C ILE A 281 26.19 2.61 6.73
N ARG A 282 27.41 2.74 7.25
CA ARG A 282 28.37 3.72 6.73
C ARG A 282 28.69 3.39 5.27
N GLY A 283 28.33 4.35 4.42
CA GLY A 283 28.65 4.35 3.00
C GLY A 283 29.98 5.05 2.72
N PHE A 284 29.96 5.93 1.72
CA PHE A 284 31.16 6.55 1.15
C PHE A 284 31.34 7.98 1.67
N SER A 285 32.59 8.35 1.98
CA SER A 285 32.94 9.68 2.49
C SER A 285 32.77 10.79 1.46
N LYS A 286 32.71 10.45 0.18
CA LYS A 286 32.54 11.41 -0.90
C LYS A 286 31.74 10.75 -2.02
N VAL A 287 30.54 11.28 -2.27
CA VAL A 287 29.68 10.86 -3.38
C VAL A 287 29.30 12.09 -4.19
N ASN A 288 29.69 12.10 -5.46
CA ASN A 288 29.28 13.15 -6.39
C ASN A 288 27.85 12.92 -6.90
N ARG A 289 26.93 13.86 -6.68
CA ARG A 289 25.54 13.78 -7.14
C ARG A 289 25.13 15.02 -7.91
N ILE A 290 24.21 14.81 -8.85
CA ILE A 290 23.55 15.90 -9.57
C ILE A 290 22.44 16.45 -8.67
N ARG A 291 22.56 17.69 -8.22
CA ARG A 291 21.56 18.37 -7.38
C ARG A 291 21.10 19.69 -8.01
N PRO A 292 19.83 20.08 -7.86
CA PRO A 292 19.40 21.43 -8.24
C PRO A 292 20.13 22.47 -7.37
N THR A 293 20.41 23.64 -7.94
CA THR A 293 21.01 24.74 -7.17
C THR A 293 20.04 25.31 -6.14
N ASN A 294 18.75 25.37 -6.49
CA ASN A 294 17.68 25.73 -5.57
C ASN A 294 16.43 24.87 -5.86
N PRO A 295 15.96 24.02 -4.92
CA PRO A 295 14.78 23.18 -5.11
C PRO A 295 13.45 23.96 -5.05
N GLU A 296 13.43 25.20 -4.56
CA GLU A 296 12.22 26.05 -4.52
C GLU A 296 11.81 26.57 -5.91
N MET A 297 12.75 26.66 -6.86
CA MET A 297 12.55 27.32 -8.15
C MET A 297 13.17 26.51 -9.30
N CYS A 298 12.81 26.85 -10.53
CA CYS A 298 13.54 26.34 -11.69
C CYS A 298 14.99 26.79 -11.61
N SER A 299 15.92 25.85 -11.52
CA SER A 299 17.35 26.14 -11.34
C SER A 299 18.22 25.18 -12.13
N SER A 300 19.46 25.59 -12.41
CA SER A 300 20.46 24.71 -13.02
C SER A 300 20.90 23.63 -12.04
N PHE A 301 21.26 22.47 -12.59
CA PHE A 301 21.90 21.42 -11.83
C PHE A 301 23.38 21.73 -11.59
N ARG A 302 23.87 21.33 -10.42
CA ARG A 302 25.28 21.36 -10.04
C ARG A 302 25.71 19.99 -9.53
N ILE A 303 27.00 19.71 -9.60
CA ILE A 303 27.58 18.53 -8.95
C ILE A 303 27.90 18.92 -7.51
N ALA A 304 27.27 18.25 -6.55
CA ALA A 304 27.54 18.38 -5.13
C ALA A 304 28.25 17.12 -4.64
N SER A 305 29.18 17.28 -3.68
CA SER A 305 30.01 16.19 -3.19
C SER A 305 29.89 16.13 -1.67
N ASN A 306 29.06 15.20 -1.20
CA ASN A 306 28.74 15.05 0.21
C ASN A 306 29.02 13.59 0.65
N PRO A 307 29.37 13.36 1.92
CA PRO A 307 29.35 12.02 2.49
C PRO A 307 27.92 11.46 2.44
N SER A 308 27.80 10.19 2.05
CA SER A 308 26.50 9.54 1.92
C SER A 308 26.57 8.09 2.41
N HIS A 309 25.54 7.69 3.12
CA HIS A 309 25.41 6.38 3.75
C HIS A 309 24.36 5.54 3.03
N LEU A 310 24.42 4.22 3.23
CA LEU A 310 23.52 3.28 2.57
C LEU A 310 22.41 2.90 3.53
N ILE A 311 21.18 2.86 3.05
CA ILE A 311 20.01 2.46 3.85
C ILE A 311 19.37 1.22 3.25
N TYR A 312 18.78 0.41 4.12
CA TYR A 312 18.02 -0.77 3.72
C TYR A 312 16.82 -0.95 4.64
N SER A 313 15.63 -1.02 4.03
CA SER A 313 14.38 -1.39 4.68
C SER A 313 13.77 -2.59 3.97
N ALA A 314 13.03 -3.39 4.72
CA ALA A 314 12.26 -4.51 4.18
C ALA A 314 10.97 -4.71 4.98
N GLU A 315 9.89 -4.90 4.26
CA GLU A 315 8.54 -5.07 4.78
C GLU A 315 7.86 -6.30 4.16
N THR A 316 6.75 -6.70 4.77
CA THR A 316 5.87 -7.72 4.19
C THR A 316 4.41 -7.30 4.23
N HIS A 317 3.64 -7.66 3.21
CA HIS A 317 2.25 -7.24 3.07
C HIS A 317 1.28 -8.43 2.88
N ASN A 318 1.49 -9.46 3.69
CA ASN A 318 0.98 -10.82 3.48
C ASN A 318 -0.55 -10.95 3.45
N PHE A 319 -1.24 -10.43 4.47
CA PHE A 319 -2.70 -10.62 4.61
C PHE A 319 -3.50 -9.85 3.53
N PRO A 320 -3.23 -8.55 3.30
CA PRO A 320 -3.94 -7.84 2.23
C PRO A 320 -3.65 -8.41 0.85
N THR A 321 -2.45 -8.97 0.61
CA THR A 321 -2.15 -9.69 -0.63
C THR A 321 -2.92 -11.01 -0.77
N ALA A 322 -3.31 -11.66 0.33
CA ALA A 322 -4.17 -12.85 0.27
C ALA A 322 -5.59 -12.51 -0.22
N VAL A 323 -6.11 -11.35 0.18
CA VAL A 323 -7.48 -10.90 -0.12
C VAL A 323 -7.55 -10.18 -1.47
N CYS A 324 -6.73 -9.14 -1.66
CA CYS A 324 -6.66 -8.35 -2.90
C CYS A 324 -5.19 -8.24 -3.35
N PRO A 325 -4.68 -9.22 -4.13
CA PRO A 325 -3.24 -9.34 -4.36
C PRO A 325 -2.61 -8.14 -5.06
N PHE A 326 -3.31 -7.55 -6.03
CA PHE A 326 -2.82 -6.38 -6.76
C PHE A 326 -2.62 -5.18 -5.84
N GLN A 327 -3.66 -4.80 -5.08
CA GLN A 327 -3.60 -3.63 -4.22
C GLN A 327 -2.66 -3.86 -3.03
N GLY A 328 -2.71 -5.04 -2.40
CA GLY A 328 -1.83 -5.36 -1.27
C GLY A 328 -0.35 -5.32 -1.65
N ALA A 329 0.02 -5.83 -2.83
CA ALA A 329 1.40 -5.77 -3.30
C ALA A 329 1.83 -4.36 -3.73
N ALA A 330 0.92 -3.57 -4.31
CA ALA A 330 1.16 -2.18 -4.66
C ALA A 330 1.42 -1.33 -3.41
N THR A 331 0.59 -1.45 -2.38
CA THR A 331 0.76 -0.69 -1.13
C THR A 331 1.91 -1.19 -0.28
N GLY A 332 2.23 -2.49 -0.31
CA GLY A 332 3.46 -3.00 0.31
C GLY A 332 4.74 -2.49 -0.35
N THR A 333 4.69 -2.20 -1.65
CA THR A 333 5.80 -1.50 -2.33
C THR A 333 5.81 -0.03 -1.92
N GLY A 334 4.64 0.62 -1.87
CA GLY A 334 4.50 2.02 -1.50
C GLY A 334 4.88 2.34 -0.04
N GLY A 335 4.52 1.49 0.93
CA GLY A 335 4.86 1.63 2.35
C GLY A 335 6.37 1.62 2.56
N ARG A 336 7.03 0.56 2.09
CA ARG A 336 8.48 0.43 2.10
C ARG A 336 9.23 1.59 1.43
N ILE A 337 8.73 2.16 0.33
CA ILE A 337 9.32 3.37 -0.28
C ILE A 337 9.24 4.57 0.69
N ARG A 338 8.14 4.68 1.45
CA ARG A 338 7.96 5.74 2.45
C ARG A 338 8.93 5.58 3.61
N ASP A 339 9.11 4.37 4.13
CA ASP A 339 10.12 4.13 5.19
C ASP A 339 11.50 4.62 4.79
N ILE A 340 11.86 4.34 3.54
CA ILE A 340 13.16 4.72 3.00
C ILE A 340 13.29 6.24 2.95
N HIS A 341 12.34 6.97 2.36
CA HIS A 341 12.48 8.43 2.32
C HIS A 341 12.28 9.11 3.68
N ALA A 342 11.56 8.48 4.61
CA ALA A 342 11.30 8.99 5.95
C ALA A 342 12.41 8.64 6.97
N THR A 343 13.47 7.97 6.51
CA THR A 343 14.67 7.71 7.33
C THR A 343 15.41 9.02 7.61
N GLY A 344 15.77 9.26 8.87
CA GLY A 344 16.38 10.51 9.29
C GLY A 344 15.48 11.70 9.00
N ARG A 345 16.00 12.70 8.27
CA ARG A 345 15.28 13.92 7.88
C ARG A 345 14.98 13.98 6.38
N GLY A 346 15.20 12.88 5.67
CA GLY A 346 14.99 12.75 4.25
C GLY A 346 16.08 11.92 3.59
N ALA A 347 15.70 10.80 2.97
CA ALA A 347 16.61 9.95 2.21
C ALA A 347 16.11 9.66 0.80
N PHE A 348 16.96 9.01 0.00
CA PHE A 348 16.77 8.78 -1.42
C PHE A 348 16.67 7.30 -1.74
N GLU A 349 15.56 6.87 -2.33
CA GLU A 349 15.42 5.52 -2.90
C GLU A 349 16.36 5.36 -4.10
N ILE A 350 17.01 4.20 -4.20
CA ILE A 350 17.77 3.82 -5.39
C ILE A 350 17.06 2.70 -6.12
N ALA A 351 16.65 1.64 -5.41
CA ALA A 351 16.15 0.44 -6.04
C ALA A 351 15.50 -0.57 -5.09
N GLY A 352 14.54 -1.32 -5.64
CA GLY A 352 13.71 -2.26 -4.89
C GLY A 352 14.02 -3.74 -5.11
N VAL A 353 13.58 -4.55 -4.16
CA VAL A 353 13.63 -6.01 -4.13
C VAL A 353 12.21 -6.52 -3.90
N ALA A 354 11.80 -7.55 -4.64
CA ALA A 354 10.48 -8.17 -4.45
C ALA A 354 10.61 -9.68 -4.28
N GLY A 355 9.87 -10.23 -3.32
CA GLY A 355 9.85 -11.66 -2.99
C GLY A 355 8.43 -12.18 -2.84
N TYR A 356 8.18 -13.38 -3.35
CA TYR A 356 6.85 -13.99 -3.34
C TYR A 356 6.92 -15.43 -2.82
N SER A 357 6.13 -15.78 -1.80
CA SER A 357 5.83 -17.19 -1.50
C SER A 357 4.35 -17.44 -1.66
N PHE A 358 3.99 -18.50 -2.35
CA PHE A 358 2.62 -18.88 -2.65
C PHE A 358 2.44 -20.40 -2.60
N GLY A 359 1.19 -20.84 -2.55
CA GLY A 359 0.83 -22.26 -2.58
C GLY A 359 1.12 -22.94 -3.92
N ASN A 360 0.50 -24.09 -4.12
CA ASN A 360 0.52 -24.80 -5.41
C ASN A 360 -0.30 -24.01 -6.44
N LEU A 361 0.22 -23.87 -7.67
CA LEU A 361 -0.35 -22.94 -8.65
C LEU A 361 -1.56 -23.53 -9.38
N HIS A 362 -1.64 -24.85 -9.53
CA HIS A 362 -2.77 -25.50 -10.22
C HIS A 362 -3.08 -24.86 -11.58
N ILE A 363 -2.03 -24.63 -12.39
CA ILE A 363 -2.17 -23.95 -13.69
C ILE A 363 -3.09 -24.78 -14.60
N PRO A 364 -4.17 -24.19 -15.17
CA PRO A 364 -5.04 -24.89 -16.10
C PRO A 364 -4.25 -25.49 -17.26
N ASP A 365 -4.59 -26.72 -17.65
CA ASP A 365 -3.95 -27.46 -18.75
C ASP A 365 -2.44 -27.76 -18.54
N PHE A 366 -1.90 -27.51 -17.34
CA PHE A 366 -0.51 -27.79 -16.96
C PHE A 366 -0.42 -28.46 -15.60
N GLU A 367 -0.76 -29.75 -15.56
CA GLU A 367 -0.80 -30.53 -14.31
C GLU A 367 0.59 -30.97 -13.86
N LEU A 368 0.88 -30.75 -12.57
CA LEU A 368 2.11 -31.17 -11.93
C LEU A 368 1.83 -32.30 -10.93
N PRO A 369 2.66 -33.36 -10.89
CA PRO A 369 2.35 -34.58 -10.15
C PRO A 369 2.37 -34.43 -8.61
N TRP A 370 2.91 -33.32 -8.09
CA TRP A 370 2.94 -33.01 -6.65
C TRP A 370 1.78 -32.12 -6.21
N GLU A 371 0.99 -31.58 -7.13
CA GLU A 371 -0.13 -30.69 -6.83
C GLU A 371 -1.41 -31.52 -6.60
N SER A 372 -1.97 -31.46 -5.39
CA SER A 372 -3.14 -32.25 -5.01
C SER A 372 -4.45 -31.53 -5.39
N LYS A 373 -5.28 -32.11 -6.25
CA LYS A 373 -6.55 -31.49 -6.73
C LYS A 373 -7.68 -31.47 -5.70
N ASN A 374 -7.58 -32.25 -4.63
CA ASN A 374 -8.66 -32.45 -3.66
C ASN A 374 -8.62 -31.44 -2.50
N GLU A 375 -7.68 -30.50 -2.52
CA GLU A 375 -7.50 -29.53 -1.45
C GLU A 375 -8.45 -28.33 -1.64
N ILE A 376 -9.23 -28.02 -0.61
CA ILE A 376 -10.16 -26.89 -0.63
C ILE A 376 -9.41 -25.64 -0.17
N TYR A 377 -9.58 -24.53 -0.90
CA TYR A 377 -9.08 -23.21 -0.52
C TYR A 377 -10.22 -22.37 0.08
N PRO A 378 -9.95 -21.51 1.08
CA PRO A 378 -10.96 -20.62 1.65
C PRO A 378 -11.50 -19.63 0.62
N THR A 379 -12.80 -19.36 0.62
CA THR A 379 -13.45 -18.40 -0.30
C THR A 379 -13.08 -16.94 -0.04
N SER A 380 -12.60 -16.61 1.16
CA SER A 380 -12.15 -15.26 1.54
C SER A 380 -10.77 -14.89 0.98
N MET A 381 -9.99 -15.87 0.51
CA MET A 381 -8.65 -15.67 -0.04
C MET A 381 -8.62 -16.01 -1.52
N CYS A 382 -7.75 -15.34 -2.28
CA CYS A 382 -7.55 -15.62 -3.69
C CYS A 382 -6.76 -16.93 -3.90
N ASP A 383 -6.98 -17.57 -5.04
CA ASP A 383 -6.20 -18.74 -5.46
C ASP A 383 -4.70 -18.39 -5.60
N PRO A 384 -3.78 -19.32 -5.29
CA PRO A 384 -2.34 -19.09 -5.39
C PRO A 384 -1.88 -18.61 -6.79
N LEU A 385 -2.54 -19.09 -7.86
CA LEU A 385 -2.28 -18.62 -9.22
C LEU A 385 -2.58 -17.14 -9.40
N ARG A 386 -3.76 -16.71 -8.94
CA ARG A 386 -4.18 -15.30 -9.01
C ARG A 386 -3.25 -14.44 -8.15
N ILE A 387 -2.88 -14.91 -6.95
CA ILE A 387 -1.90 -14.23 -6.10
C ILE A 387 -0.57 -14.03 -6.84
N ALA A 388 -0.01 -15.08 -7.45
CA ALA A 388 1.29 -15.00 -8.13
C ALA A 388 1.28 -14.03 -9.32
N ILE A 389 0.16 -13.92 -10.04
CA ILE A 389 0.00 -13.01 -11.18
C ILE A 389 -0.24 -11.57 -10.69
N GLU A 390 -1.26 -11.37 -9.87
CA GLU A 390 -1.74 -10.05 -9.48
C GLU A 390 -0.80 -9.35 -8.50
N ALA A 391 -0.19 -10.08 -7.55
CA ALA A 391 0.81 -9.49 -6.65
C ALA A 391 2.07 -9.02 -7.41
N SER A 392 2.50 -9.78 -8.42
CA SER A 392 3.59 -9.36 -9.30
C SER A 392 3.21 -8.13 -10.12
N ASN A 393 2.00 -8.09 -10.68
CA ASN A 393 1.51 -6.96 -11.44
C ASN A 393 1.40 -5.69 -10.59
N GLY A 394 0.87 -5.79 -9.36
CA GLY A 394 0.71 -4.66 -8.44
C GLY A 394 2.04 -4.03 -8.02
N ALA A 395 3.00 -4.85 -7.58
CA ALA A 395 4.34 -4.36 -7.21
C ALA A 395 5.07 -3.73 -8.41
N SER A 396 4.97 -4.35 -9.59
CA SER A 396 5.60 -3.82 -10.82
C SER A 396 4.96 -2.52 -11.28
N ASP A 397 3.62 -2.43 -11.24
CA ASP A 397 2.88 -1.23 -11.66
C ASP A 397 3.21 -0.03 -10.75
N TYR A 398 3.27 -0.26 -9.43
CA TYR A 398 3.63 0.80 -8.47
C TYR A 398 5.06 1.29 -8.69
N GLY A 399 6.04 0.38 -8.74
CA GLY A 399 7.44 0.74 -8.95
C GLY A 399 7.70 1.46 -10.28
N ASN A 400 7.10 0.98 -11.37
CA ASN A 400 7.23 1.59 -12.70
C ASN A 400 6.68 3.02 -12.73
N LYS A 401 5.51 3.26 -12.11
CA LYS A 401 4.89 4.59 -12.06
C LYS A 401 5.63 5.54 -11.12
N PHE A 402 6.13 5.03 -9.99
CA PHE A 402 6.92 5.81 -9.05
C PHE A 402 8.27 6.24 -9.66
N GLY A 403 8.86 5.35 -10.46
CA GLY A 403 10.20 5.50 -11.06
C GLY A 403 11.29 4.75 -10.28
N GLU A 404 10.92 3.66 -9.60
CA GLU A 404 11.86 2.78 -8.93
C GLU A 404 12.23 1.58 -9.83
N PRO A 405 13.52 1.24 -9.98
CA PRO A 405 13.91 -0.01 -10.61
C PRO A 405 13.63 -1.14 -9.62
N VAL A 406 12.45 -1.75 -9.77
CA VAL A 406 12.05 -2.90 -8.95
C VAL A 406 12.78 -4.11 -9.51
N VAL A 407 13.36 -4.89 -8.60
CA VAL A 407 14.05 -6.15 -8.85
C VAL A 407 15.51 -5.98 -9.29
N ILE A 408 16.37 -5.56 -8.37
CA ILE A 408 17.81 -5.87 -8.49
C ILE A 408 18.08 -7.34 -8.10
N CYS A 409 17.23 -7.91 -7.23
CA CYS A 409 17.17 -9.33 -6.86
C CYS A 409 15.77 -9.66 -6.33
N GLY A 410 15.48 -10.94 -6.06
CA GLY A 410 14.18 -11.38 -5.56
C GLY A 410 14.07 -12.90 -5.46
N PHE A 411 12.95 -13.38 -4.92
CA PHE A 411 12.66 -14.81 -4.85
C PHE A 411 11.20 -15.09 -5.20
N ALA A 412 10.94 -16.29 -5.74
CA ALA A 412 9.58 -16.81 -5.85
C ALA A 412 9.59 -18.27 -5.41
N ARG A 413 8.77 -18.62 -4.42
CA ARG A 413 8.71 -19.96 -3.84
C ARG A 413 7.27 -20.48 -3.85
N SER A 414 7.07 -21.59 -4.54
CA SER A 414 5.84 -22.38 -4.43
C SER A 414 6.06 -23.52 -3.44
N PHE A 415 5.17 -23.68 -2.48
CA PHE A 415 5.19 -24.80 -1.54
C PHE A 415 3.79 -25.13 -1.01
N GLY A 416 3.37 -26.38 -1.22
CA GLY A 416 2.21 -26.97 -0.57
C GLY A 416 2.38 -28.48 -0.48
N MET A 417 2.36 -29.03 0.73
CA MET A 417 2.55 -30.46 0.98
C MET A 417 1.81 -30.92 2.25
N ARG A 418 1.28 -32.14 2.25
CA ARG A 418 0.86 -32.80 3.48
C ARG A 418 2.04 -33.48 4.16
N LEU A 419 2.28 -33.11 5.42
CA LEU A 419 3.30 -33.68 6.27
C LEU A 419 2.92 -35.11 6.70
N ALA A 420 3.89 -35.87 7.23
CA ALA A 420 3.69 -37.26 7.66
C ALA A 420 2.72 -37.43 8.84
N ASN A 421 2.40 -36.33 9.54
CA ASN A 421 1.39 -36.27 10.59
C ASN A 421 -0.03 -36.00 10.04
N GLY A 422 -0.19 -35.80 8.72
CA GLY A 422 -1.46 -35.51 8.07
C GLY A 422 -1.79 -34.02 7.92
N GLU A 423 -1.00 -33.14 8.54
CA GLU A 423 -1.17 -31.69 8.48
C GLU A 423 -0.80 -31.15 7.10
N ARG A 424 -1.59 -30.19 6.61
CA ARG A 424 -1.30 -29.47 5.36
C ARG A 424 -0.41 -28.27 5.68
N CYS A 425 0.78 -28.23 5.11
CA CYS A 425 1.68 -27.09 5.18
C CYS A 425 1.75 -26.43 3.80
N GLU A 426 1.18 -25.24 3.67
CA GLU A 426 1.10 -24.49 2.42
C GLU A 426 1.02 -22.99 2.70
N TYR A 427 1.57 -22.18 1.79
CA TYR A 427 1.42 -20.72 1.84
C TYR A 427 0.03 -20.28 1.35
N LEU A 428 -1.01 -20.54 2.16
CA LEU A 428 -2.36 -20.02 1.94
C LEU A 428 -2.39 -18.50 2.10
N LYS A 429 -1.85 -18.02 3.23
CA LYS A 429 -1.44 -16.62 3.39
C LYS A 429 -0.08 -16.48 2.67
N PRO A 430 0.00 -15.74 1.55
CA PRO A 430 1.23 -15.62 0.80
C PRO A 430 2.25 -14.77 1.56
N ILE A 431 3.51 -14.91 1.20
CA ILE A 431 4.54 -13.95 1.61
C ILE A 431 4.70 -12.97 0.45
N MET A 432 4.31 -11.72 0.65
CA MET A 432 4.67 -10.62 -0.24
C MET A 432 5.74 -9.82 0.48
N PHE A 433 6.98 -9.97 0.04
CA PHE A 433 8.15 -9.30 0.58
C PHE A 433 8.54 -8.14 -0.33
N SER A 434 8.74 -6.96 0.23
CA SER A 434 9.32 -5.81 -0.46
C SER A 434 10.54 -5.34 0.33
N GLY A 435 11.68 -5.22 -0.33
CA GLY A 435 12.87 -4.59 0.22
C GLY A 435 13.29 -3.40 -0.63
N GLY A 436 14.05 -2.48 -0.07
CA GLY A 436 14.50 -1.30 -0.81
C GLY A 436 15.86 -0.85 -0.32
N ILE A 437 16.67 -0.39 -1.27
CA ILE A 437 18.01 0.12 -1.05
C ILE A 437 17.98 1.59 -1.39
N GLY A 438 18.42 2.41 -0.44
CA GLY A 438 18.51 3.84 -0.63
C GLY A 438 19.82 4.41 -0.16
N THR A 439 19.88 5.73 -0.14
CA THR A 439 21.00 6.49 0.41
C THR A 439 20.53 7.69 1.19
N ILE A 440 21.29 8.04 2.22
CA ILE A 440 21.05 9.22 3.05
C ILE A 440 22.33 10.07 3.11
N ASP A 441 22.18 11.39 3.19
CA ASP A 441 23.31 12.28 3.42
C ASP A 441 23.66 12.34 4.91
N GLU A 442 24.94 12.50 5.26
CA GLU A 442 25.38 12.54 6.67
C GLU A 442 24.67 13.61 7.50
N ASP A 443 24.38 14.77 6.90
CA ASP A 443 23.69 15.89 7.55
C ASP A 443 22.22 15.60 7.90
N GLU A 444 21.59 14.64 7.21
CA GLU A 444 20.17 14.30 7.35
C GLU A 444 19.96 13.02 8.16
N LEU A 445 21.03 12.42 8.69
CA LEU A 445 20.99 11.12 9.37
C LEU A 445 20.21 11.14 10.70
N THR A 446 20.23 12.26 11.43
CA THR A 446 19.67 12.33 12.78
C THR A 446 18.36 13.12 12.79
N LYS A 447 17.28 12.48 13.26
CA LYS A 447 16.00 13.14 13.57
C LYS A 447 16.17 14.09 14.75
N GLN A 448 15.59 15.29 14.66
CA GLN A 448 15.58 16.22 15.80
C GLN A 448 14.46 15.84 16.76
N MET A 449 14.75 15.95 18.06
CA MET A 449 13.76 15.70 19.11
C MET A 449 12.64 16.74 19.04
N CYS A 450 11.44 16.29 19.39
CA CYS A 450 10.26 17.12 19.48
C CYS A 450 10.47 18.24 20.52
N ALA A 451 10.13 19.49 20.17
CA ALA A 451 10.14 20.61 21.10
C ALA A 451 8.87 21.47 20.99
N PRO A 452 8.47 22.14 22.08
CA PRO A 452 7.28 23.00 22.07
C PRO A 452 7.37 24.10 21.02
N GLY A 453 6.26 24.36 20.33
CA GLY A 453 6.17 25.37 19.27
C GLY A 453 6.57 24.87 17.87
N MET A 454 7.01 23.62 17.72
CA MET A 454 7.12 22.97 16.41
C MET A 454 5.75 22.72 15.80
N ILE A 455 5.68 22.71 14.46
CA ILE A 455 4.42 22.50 13.73
C ILE A 455 4.38 21.05 13.24
N VAL A 456 3.24 20.37 13.44
CA VAL A 456 2.96 19.07 12.85
C VAL A 456 2.33 19.26 11.49
N ALA A 457 2.97 18.73 10.46
CA ALA A 457 2.50 18.77 9.09
C ALA A 457 2.23 17.36 8.55
N LYS A 458 1.20 17.25 7.70
CA LYS A 458 0.88 16.07 6.90
C LYS A 458 1.19 16.38 5.45
N ILE A 459 1.99 15.52 4.81
CA ILE A 459 2.48 15.72 3.45
C ILE A 459 2.00 14.53 2.61
N GLY A 460 1.30 14.78 1.50
CA GLY A 460 0.90 13.70 0.59
C GLY A 460 -0.55 13.75 0.13
N GLY A 461 -1.16 12.58 0.00
CA GLY A 461 -2.52 12.38 -0.51
C GLY A 461 -3.62 12.79 0.49
N PRO A 462 -4.83 13.09 -0.01
CA PRO A 462 -5.98 13.43 0.84
C PRO A 462 -6.51 12.20 1.59
N VAL A 463 -7.23 12.43 2.68
CA VAL A 463 -7.78 11.37 3.55
C VAL A 463 -8.90 10.63 2.82
N TYR A 464 -8.86 9.30 2.83
CA TYR A 464 -9.92 8.43 2.32
C TYR A 464 -10.30 7.38 3.37
N ARG A 465 -11.53 6.86 3.31
CA ARG A 465 -12.01 5.75 4.14
C ARG A 465 -11.43 4.42 3.66
N ILE A 466 -10.15 4.19 3.96
CA ILE A 466 -9.38 3.01 3.51
C ILE A 466 -8.66 2.41 4.72
N GLY A 467 -8.67 1.08 4.82
CA GLY A 467 -7.88 0.37 5.83
C GLY A 467 -8.27 0.66 7.28
N VAL A 468 -9.52 1.05 7.55
CA VAL A 468 -9.97 1.31 8.93
C VAL A 468 -9.92 0.01 9.72
N GLY A 469 -8.93 -0.13 10.60
CA GLY A 469 -8.74 -1.30 11.45
C GLY A 469 -7.78 -2.37 10.91
N GLY A 470 -6.97 -2.06 9.89
CA GLY A 470 -6.07 -3.03 9.23
C GLY A 470 -5.13 -3.75 10.20
N GLY A 471 -4.54 -3.05 11.17
CA GLY A 471 -3.68 -3.62 12.21
C GLY A 471 -4.35 -4.72 13.05
N ALA A 472 -5.56 -4.47 13.55
CA ALA A 472 -6.34 -5.46 14.30
C ALA A 472 -6.81 -6.64 13.42
N THR A 473 -7.32 -6.37 12.21
CA THR A 473 -7.79 -7.42 11.28
C THR A 473 -6.66 -8.35 10.82
N SER A 474 -5.44 -7.81 10.65
CA SER A 474 -4.26 -8.60 10.31
C SER A 474 -3.83 -9.57 11.43
N SER A 475 -4.19 -9.24 12.68
CA SER A 475 -3.89 -10.01 13.89
C SER A 475 -4.96 -11.09 14.19
N ILE A 476 -6.25 -10.76 14.02
CA ILE A 476 -7.38 -11.67 14.30
C ILE A 476 -7.43 -12.85 13.31
N SER A 477 -7.12 -12.60 12.03
CA SER A 477 -7.36 -13.57 10.95
C SER A 477 -6.45 -14.80 10.97
N VAL A 478 -5.41 -14.83 11.82
CA VAL A 478 -4.62 -16.04 12.07
C VAL A 478 -5.44 -17.11 12.80
N GLN A 479 -6.52 -16.73 13.49
CA GLN A 479 -7.35 -17.63 14.31
C GLN A 479 -8.63 -18.16 13.64
N GLY A 480 -8.92 -17.79 12.38
CA GLY A 480 -9.85 -18.56 11.52
C GLY A 480 -11.36 -18.39 11.74
N ASP A 481 -11.84 -17.46 12.57
CA ASP A 481 -13.25 -17.45 13.03
C ASP A 481 -14.22 -16.48 12.31
N ARG A 482 -13.88 -15.91 11.14
CA ARG A 482 -14.86 -15.17 10.31
C ARG A 482 -15.12 -15.89 8.99
N GLU A 483 -15.98 -16.91 9.05
CA GLU A 483 -16.52 -17.57 7.87
C GLU A 483 -17.52 -16.64 7.15
N ASN A 484 -17.16 -16.20 5.93
CA ASN A 484 -18.06 -15.74 4.87
C ASN A 484 -18.44 -14.24 4.74
N GLU A 485 -17.87 -13.30 5.50
CA GLU A 485 -18.03 -11.87 5.17
C GLU A 485 -16.83 -11.34 4.36
N LEU A 486 -17.13 -10.61 3.28
CA LEU A 486 -16.11 -9.98 2.43
C LEU A 486 -15.39 -8.88 3.22
N ASP A 487 -14.09 -9.03 3.40
CA ASP A 487 -13.29 -8.18 4.28
C ASP A 487 -12.87 -6.87 3.57
N PHE A 488 -13.83 -5.97 3.37
CA PHE A 488 -13.63 -4.70 2.64
C PHE A 488 -12.61 -3.79 3.33
N ALA A 489 -12.44 -3.89 4.65
CA ALA A 489 -11.44 -3.14 5.39
C ALA A 489 -10.00 -3.51 4.97
N ALA A 490 -9.78 -4.71 4.42
CA ALA A 490 -8.47 -5.15 3.94
C ALA A 490 -8.13 -4.65 2.52
N VAL A 491 -9.09 -4.02 1.83
CA VAL A 491 -8.86 -3.48 0.48
C VAL A 491 -8.08 -2.18 0.57
N GLN A 492 -6.86 -2.22 0.02
CA GLN A 492 -5.94 -1.10 -0.02
C GLN A 492 -6.06 -0.32 -1.34
N ARG A 493 -5.50 0.89 -1.38
CA ARG A 493 -5.46 1.75 -2.58
C ARG A 493 -4.09 2.39 -2.71
N GLY A 494 -3.31 1.96 -3.69
CA GLY A 494 -2.02 2.58 -4.03
C GLY A 494 -2.13 3.63 -5.14
N ASP A 495 -1.52 4.78 -4.95
CA ASP A 495 -1.34 5.83 -5.95
C ASP A 495 0.14 6.23 -6.08
N ALA A 496 0.89 5.46 -6.88
CA ALA A 496 2.33 5.65 -7.08
C ALA A 496 2.73 7.05 -7.59
N GLU A 497 1.84 7.76 -8.28
CA GLU A 497 2.12 9.12 -8.76
C GLU A 497 2.14 10.13 -7.60
N MET A 498 1.20 10.00 -6.65
CA MET A 498 1.22 10.75 -5.40
C MET A 498 2.45 10.40 -4.56
N GLY A 499 2.80 9.11 -4.47
CA GLY A 499 4.02 8.66 -3.78
C GLY A 499 5.28 9.29 -4.38
N SER A 500 5.38 9.38 -5.70
CA SER A 500 6.50 10.03 -6.40
C SER A 500 6.56 11.53 -6.10
N LYS A 501 5.41 12.22 -6.06
CA LYS A 501 5.33 13.64 -5.68
C LYS A 501 5.79 13.87 -4.23
N LEU A 502 5.32 13.04 -3.31
CA LEU A 502 5.72 13.06 -1.89
C LEU A 502 7.24 12.88 -1.77
N HIS A 503 7.79 11.85 -2.40
CA HIS A 503 9.23 11.60 -2.42
C HIS A 503 10.03 12.81 -2.95
N ARG A 504 9.54 13.49 -4.02
CA ARG A 504 10.19 14.69 -4.55
C ARG A 504 10.16 15.87 -3.58
N VAL A 505 9.12 16.02 -2.78
CA VAL A 505 9.06 17.06 -1.73
C VAL A 505 10.10 16.79 -0.65
N VAL A 506 10.15 15.55 -0.13
CA VAL A 506 11.15 15.14 0.88
C VAL A 506 12.57 15.35 0.33
N ARG A 507 12.82 14.89 -0.90
CA ARG A 507 14.07 15.12 -1.61
C ARG A 507 14.41 16.61 -1.77
N GLY A 508 13.44 17.43 -2.16
CA GLY A 508 13.62 18.88 -2.30
C GLY A 508 13.93 19.57 -0.97
N CYS A 509 13.43 19.04 0.14
CA CYS A 509 13.75 19.52 1.49
C CYS A 509 15.17 19.15 1.90
N ALA A 510 15.60 17.90 1.67
CA ALA A 510 16.95 17.42 1.97
C ALA A 510 18.05 18.02 1.05
N GLU A 511 17.74 18.30 -0.23
CA GLU A 511 18.71 18.89 -1.18
C GLU A 511 18.89 20.42 -1.00
N ARG A 512 18.21 21.03 -0.03
CA ARG A 512 18.19 22.48 0.19
C ARG A 512 19.47 22.98 0.86
N ALA A 513 20.11 24.01 0.29
CA ALA A 513 21.38 24.54 0.78
C ALA A 513 21.31 25.31 2.12
N HIS A 514 20.16 25.89 2.47
CA HIS A 514 19.99 26.82 3.60
C HIS A 514 19.24 26.20 4.80
N ALA A 515 19.47 24.91 5.06
CA ALA A 515 18.80 24.06 6.05
C ALA A 515 17.47 23.43 5.60
N ASN A 516 17.30 22.16 5.96
CA ASN A 516 16.12 21.36 5.68
C ASN A 516 14.93 21.78 6.59
N PRO A 517 13.74 22.10 6.04
CA PRO A 517 12.55 22.47 6.82
C PRO A 517 11.99 21.32 7.68
N LEU A 518 12.29 20.07 7.34
CA LEU A 518 11.85 18.88 8.06
C LEU A 518 12.81 18.63 9.22
N LEU A 519 12.29 18.62 10.45
CA LEU A 519 13.06 18.35 11.67
C LEU A 519 13.02 16.87 12.02
N SER A 520 11.85 16.25 11.82
CA SER A 520 11.62 14.81 11.90
C SER A 520 10.52 14.46 10.90
N ILE A 521 10.57 13.28 10.30
CA ILE A 521 9.56 12.77 9.37
C ILE A 521 9.31 11.29 9.69
N HIS A 522 8.07 10.86 9.54
CA HIS A 522 7.65 9.48 9.74
C HIS A 522 6.60 9.12 8.68
N ASP A 523 6.68 7.91 8.15
CA ASP A 523 5.67 7.40 7.23
C ASP A 523 4.34 7.19 7.95
N GLN A 524 3.24 7.26 7.22
CA GLN A 524 1.95 6.78 7.71
C GLN A 524 1.72 5.34 7.26
N GLY A 525 1.72 4.42 8.22
CA GLY A 525 1.41 3.00 8.04
C GLY A 525 0.18 2.57 8.84
N ALA A 526 0.31 1.44 9.56
CA ALA A 526 -0.74 0.86 10.38
C ALA A 526 -1.19 1.80 11.52
N GLY A 527 -2.50 1.84 11.80
CA GLY A 527 -3.07 2.71 12.84
C GLY A 527 -3.20 4.20 12.45
N GLY A 528 -2.83 4.57 11.22
CA GLY A 528 -3.15 5.87 10.63
C GLY A 528 -2.54 7.07 11.34
N ASN A 529 -3.32 8.16 11.44
CA ASN A 529 -2.88 9.43 12.06
C ASN A 529 -2.60 9.28 13.56
N GLY A 530 -3.38 8.45 14.24
CA GLY A 530 -3.22 8.19 15.66
C GLY A 530 -1.82 7.70 15.99
N ASN A 531 -1.39 6.60 15.38
CA ASN A 531 -0.09 6.01 15.66
C ASN A 531 1.06 6.95 15.27
N VAL A 532 1.09 7.42 14.02
CA VAL A 532 2.20 8.22 13.49
C VAL A 532 2.40 9.54 14.24
N ILE A 533 1.31 10.23 14.62
CA ILE A 533 1.42 11.51 15.34
C ILE A 533 1.92 11.26 16.77
N LYS A 534 1.43 10.20 17.44
CA LYS A 534 1.88 9.84 18.79
C LYS A 534 3.37 9.49 18.83
N GLU A 535 3.85 8.71 17.86
CA GLU A 535 5.27 8.36 17.74
C GLU A 535 6.13 9.60 17.43
N LEU A 536 5.65 10.47 16.55
CA LEU A 536 6.38 11.69 16.18
C LEU A 536 6.54 12.68 17.34
N VAL A 537 5.56 12.74 18.26
CA VAL A 537 5.58 13.64 19.43
C VAL A 537 5.98 12.95 20.73
N GLU A 538 6.61 11.78 20.68
CA GLU A 538 7.05 11.06 21.87
C GLU A 538 7.84 11.98 22.82
N GLY A 539 7.44 12.01 24.10
CA GLY A 539 8.01 12.89 25.12
C GLY A 539 7.42 14.32 25.19
N CYS A 540 6.63 14.74 24.21
CA CYS A 540 5.85 15.98 24.20
C CYS A 540 4.36 15.65 24.00
N GLY A 541 3.53 16.68 23.80
CA GLY A 541 2.15 16.50 23.35
C GLY A 541 1.84 17.36 22.15
N VAL A 542 0.60 17.28 21.69
CA VAL A 542 0.17 17.89 20.45
C VAL A 542 -1.30 18.26 20.51
N ARG A 543 -1.62 19.39 19.90
CA ARG A 543 -3.01 19.78 19.62
C ARG A 543 -3.23 19.76 18.13
N VAL A 544 -4.12 18.87 17.69
CA VAL A 544 -4.43 18.61 16.29
C VAL A 544 -5.83 19.13 15.96
N LYS A 545 -5.95 19.85 14.85
CA LYS A 545 -7.20 20.40 14.33
C LYS A 545 -7.69 19.56 13.15
N SER A 546 -8.87 18.98 13.29
CA SER A 546 -9.46 18.13 12.23
C SER A 546 -9.82 18.92 10.97
N ASP A 547 -10.16 20.21 11.10
CA ASP A 547 -10.53 21.08 9.98
C ASP A 547 -9.37 21.35 8.99
N GLU A 548 -8.12 21.17 9.42
CA GLU A 548 -6.91 21.45 8.61
C GLU A 548 -6.51 20.26 7.71
N PHE A 549 -7.13 19.09 7.91
CA PHE A 549 -6.87 17.92 7.06
C PHE A 549 -7.58 18.06 5.71
N GLN A 550 -6.86 17.70 4.65
CA GLN A 550 -7.46 17.63 3.34
C GLN A 550 -8.25 16.33 3.18
N LEU A 551 -9.57 16.43 3.15
CA LEU A 551 -10.46 15.29 2.98
C LEU A 551 -10.66 14.97 1.48
N GLY A 552 -10.51 13.70 1.12
CA GLY A 552 -10.85 13.19 -0.21
C GLY A 552 -12.36 13.01 -0.40
N ASP A 553 -13.07 12.82 0.71
CA ASP A 553 -14.52 12.69 0.79
C ASP A 553 -15.07 13.54 1.95
N GLY A 554 -16.14 14.30 1.69
CA GLY A 554 -16.76 15.17 2.69
C GLY A 554 -17.54 14.41 3.77
N THR A 555 -17.77 13.10 3.61
CA THR A 555 -18.54 12.24 4.53
C THR A 555 -17.69 11.53 5.60
N ILE A 556 -16.37 11.74 5.59
CA ILE A 556 -15.42 11.11 6.52
C ILE A 556 -15.76 11.49 7.97
N SER A 557 -15.92 10.49 8.83
CA SER A 557 -16.12 10.69 10.26
C SER A 557 -14.79 10.99 10.96
N ILE A 558 -14.84 11.55 12.17
CA ILE A 558 -13.63 11.83 12.95
C ILE A 558 -12.84 10.56 13.28
N ARG A 559 -13.55 9.44 13.54
CA ARG A 559 -12.94 8.13 13.75
C ARG A 559 -12.14 7.71 12.52
N GLU A 560 -12.76 7.77 11.35
CA GLU A 560 -12.12 7.41 10.09
C GLU A 560 -10.96 8.34 9.76
N LEU A 561 -11.06 9.64 10.05
CA LEU A 561 -9.93 10.56 9.88
C LEU A 561 -8.73 10.14 10.73
N TRP A 562 -8.95 9.75 11.98
CA TRP A 562 -7.88 9.44 12.91
C TRP A 562 -7.25 8.06 12.67
N THR A 563 -8.06 7.07 12.30
CA THR A 563 -7.65 5.65 12.26
C THR A 563 -7.54 5.05 10.87
N ALA A 564 -7.89 5.78 9.80
CA ALA A 564 -7.73 5.27 8.43
C ALA A 564 -6.25 5.14 8.04
N GLU A 565 -5.95 4.02 7.38
CA GLU A 565 -4.64 3.70 6.82
C GLU A 565 -4.59 4.10 5.34
N TYR A 566 -4.93 5.37 5.08
CA TYR A 566 -4.84 5.91 3.72
C TYR A 566 -3.37 6.04 3.31
N GLN A 567 -3.12 5.79 2.03
CA GLN A 567 -1.76 5.64 1.49
C GLN A 567 -1.18 6.96 0.98
N GLU A 568 0.12 6.92 0.70
CA GLU A 568 0.92 8.05 0.17
C GLU A 568 0.86 9.32 1.04
N ASN A 569 1.06 9.16 2.34
CA ASN A 569 1.09 10.27 3.27
C ASN A 569 2.14 10.07 4.37
N ASP A 570 2.81 11.16 4.76
CA ASP A 570 3.78 11.20 5.86
C ASP A 570 3.38 12.26 6.89
N ALA A 571 3.81 12.08 8.13
CA ALA A 571 3.77 13.11 9.16
C ALA A 571 5.18 13.66 9.42
N ALA A 572 5.29 14.98 9.58
CA ALA A 572 6.57 15.63 9.83
C ALA A 572 6.47 16.74 10.87
N LEU A 573 7.54 16.90 11.67
CA LEU A 573 7.79 18.08 12.47
C LEU A 573 8.51 19.11 11.61
N VAL A 574 7.94 20.31 11.53
CA VAL A 574 8.41 21.38 10.67
C VAL A 574 8.83 22.59 11.51
N ASP A 575 9.97 23.19 11.14
CA ASP A 575 10.38 24.47 11.71
C ASP A 575 9.40 25.59 11.31
N PRO A 576 8.78 26.30 12.28
CA PRO A 576 7.88 27.41 12.01
C PRO A 576 8.45 28.46 11.05
N ASN A 577 9.76 28.73 11.12
CA ASN A 577 10.43 29.74 10.29
C ASN A 577 10.54 29.30 8.83
N LEU A 578 10.58 27.99 8.58
CA LEU A 578 10.77 27.42 7.24
C LEU A 578 9.46 26.89 6.63
N LYS A 579 8.32 27.11 7.29
CA LYS A 579 6.97 26.77 6.80
C LYS A 579 6.72 27.22 5.35
N GLN A 580 7.10 28.47 5.02
CA GLN A 580 6.90 29.03 3.68
C GLN A 580 7.80 28.37 2.62
N ALA A 581 8.99 27.90 3.02
CA ALA A 581 9.86 27.18 2.12
C ALA A 581 9.26 25.81 1.75
N LEU A 582 8.73 25.08 2.74
CA LEU A 582 8.05 23.80 2.50
C LEU A 582 6.85 23.97 1.55
N LEU A 583 6.01 24.99 1.78
CA LEU A 583 4.87 25.29 0.92
C LEU A 583 5.26 25.57 -0.54
N LYS A 584 6.37 26.29 -0.76
CA LYS A 584 6.86 26.55 -2.13
C LYS A 584 7.34 25.27 -2.82
N ILE A 585 8.09 24.42 -2.12
CA ILE A 585 8.56 23.13 -2.64
C ILE A 585 7.37 22.23 -2.97
N ALA A 586 6.41 22.10 -2.04
CA ALA A 586 5.20 21.32 -2.22
C ALA A 586 4.37 21.80 -3.42
N LYS A 587 4.18 23.12 -3.55
CA LYS A 587 3.47 23.71 -4.70
C LYS A 587 4.18 23.44 -6.03
N ARG A 588 5.51 23.49 -6.06
CA ARG A 588 6.31 23.18 -7.26
C ARG A 588 6.16 21.72 -7.67
N GLU A 589 6.20 20.80 -6.72
CA GLU A 589 6.04 19.35 -6.96
C GLU A 589 4.56 18.91 -7.03
N LYS A 590 3.61 19.83 -6.86
CA LYS A 590 2.16 19.58 -6.86
C LYS A 590 1.73 18.55 -5.81
N CYS A 591 2.38 18.56 -4.66
CA CYS A 591 2.03 17.76 -3.50
C CYS A 591 1.32 18.64 -2.47
N HIS A 592 0.37 18.07 -1.73
CA HIS A 592 -0.37 18.81 -0.72
C HIS A 592 0.35 18.73 0.64
N VAL A 593 0.29 19.84 1.38
CA VAL A 593 0.81 19.93 2.75
C VAL A 593 -0.25 20.58 3.62
N SER A 594 -0.72 19.85 4.63
CA SER A 594 -1.64 20.33 5.65
C SER A 594 -0.89 20.54 6.97
N PHE A 595 -1.02 21.72 7.57
CA PHE A 595 -0.45 21.99 8.90
C PHE A 595 -1.50 21.70 9.96
N VAL A 596 -1.47 20.50 10.51
CA VAL A 596 -2.57 19.94 11.28
C VAL A 596 -2.50 20.23 12.77
N GLY A 597 -1.34 20.60 13.30
CA GLY A 597 -1.22 20.82 14.74
C GLY A 597 0.05 21.53 15.17
N GLU A 598 0.08 21.84 16.47
CA GLU A 598 1.22 22.46 17.16
C GLU A 598 1.64 21.58 18.34
N VAL A 599 2.95 21.43 18.51
CA VAL A 599 3.55 20.69 19.62
C VAL A 599 3.46 21.50 20.90
N THR A 600 2.90 20.89 21.94
CA THR A 600 2.76 21.47 23.27
C THR A 600 3.74 20.86 24.25
N ARG A 601 3.97 21.55 25.37
CA ARG A 601 4.85 21.07 26.46
C ARG A 601 4.21 19.98 27.33
N GLU A 602 2.89 19.91 27.34
CA GLU A 602 2.13 18.90 28.08
C GLU A 602 2.18 17.57 27.32
N THR A 603 2.29 16.42 27.98
CA THR A 603 2.30 15.08 27.33
C THR A 603 0.89 14.59 26.98
N ARG A 604 0.07 15.49 26.42
CA ARG A 604 -1.32 15.22 26.04
C ARG A 604 -1.50 15.33 24.54
N VAL A 605 -2.18 14.35 23.96
CA VAL A 605 -2.55 14.30 22.55
C VAL A 605 -4.04 14.65 22.46
N ILE A 606 -4.32 15.82 21.89
CA ILE A 606 -5.67 16.38 21.79
C ILE A 606 -6.04 16.48 20.32
N LEU A 607 -7.17 15.88 19.94
CA LEU A 607 -7.81 16.06 18.63
C LEU A 607 -9.08 16.90 18.81
N GLU A 608 -9.17 18.02 18.11
CA GLU A 608 -10.37 18.89 18.10
C GLU A 608 -11.34 18.43 17.00
N ASP A 609 -12.64 18.41 17.29
CA ASP A 609 -13.68 18.04 16.31
C ASP A 609 -13.92 19.14 15.27
N PHE A 610 -14.51 18.78 14.13
CA PHE A 610 -14.79 19.70 13.02
C PHE A 610 -15.72 20.85 13.45
N GLY A 611 -15.28 22.10 13.27
CA GLY A 611 -16.13 23.28 13.47
C GLY A 611 -16.67 23.51 14.89
N CYS A 612 -16.29 22.69 15.87
CA CYS A 612 -16.78 22.74 17.25
C CYS A 612 -15.63 23.04 18.22
N ALA A 613 -15.20 24.30 18.25
CA ALA A 613 -14.30 24.80 19.30
C ALA A 613 -15.08 24.94 20.62
N GLY A 614 -15.30 23.83 21.34
CA GLY A 614 -15.92 23.87 22.67
C GLY A 614 -16.74 22.64 23.12
N SER A 615 -16.97 21.63 22.25
CA SER A 615 -17.48 20.32 22.67
C SER A 615 -16.36 19.44 23.23
N ARG A 616 -16.70 18.28 23.82
CA ARG A 616 -15.70 17.31 24.28
C ARG A 616 -14.80 16.90 23.12
N ASN A 617 -13.49 16.90 23.36
CA ASN A 617 -12.51 16.49 22.34
C ASN A 617 -12.66 14.99 22.03
N PRO A 618 -12.74 14.60 20.74
CA PRO A 618 -12.76 13.21 20.30
C PRO A 618 -11.60 12.37 20.84
N VAL A 619 -10.41 12.97 20.98
CA VAL A 619 -9.23 12.33 21.57
C VAL A 619 -8.62 13.29 22.60
N ASP A 620 -8.42 12.80 23.82
CA ASP A 620 -7.66 13.46 24.89
C ASP A 620 -6.88 12.40 25.68
N LEU A 621 -5.75 11.97 25.13
CA LEU A 621 -4.94 10.89 25.68
C LEU A 621 -3.67 11.45 26.31
N ASN A 622 -3.40 11.05 27.56
CA ASN A 622 -2.09 11.27 28.19
C ASN A 622 -1.17 10.09 27.86
N THR A 623 -0.18 10.35 27.01
CA THR A 623 0.73 9.32 26.48
C THR A 623 1.60 8.67 27.56
N HIS A 624 1.94 9.40 28.62
CA HIS A 624 2.72 8.85 29.73
C HIS A 624 1.99 7.70 30.43
N LEU A 625 0.68 7.83 30.64
CA LEU A 625 -0.12 6.81 31.34
C LEU A 625 -0.36 5.56 30.51
N LEU A 626 -0.27 5.68 29.17
CA LEU A 626 -0.40 4.58 28.22
C LEU A 626 0.91 3.77 28.09
N GLY A 627 2.07 4.38 28.36
CA GLY A 627 3.37 3.71 28.26
C GLY A 627 3.71 2.77 29.42
N GLU A 628 2.98 2.81 30.53
CA GLU A 628 3.20 1.99 31.74
C GLU A 628 2.58 0.59 31.61
N ARG A 629 3.00 -0.18 30.60
CA ARG A 629 2.42 -1.50 30.31
C ARG A 629 3.41 -2.63 30.54
N GLU A 630 2.96 -3.69 31.21
CA GLU A 630 3.78 -4.87 31.48
C GLU A 630 3.99 -5.74 30.22
N MET A 631 5.10 -6.47 30.20
CA MET A 631 5.42 -7.39 29.10
C MET A 631 4.56 -8.65 29.17
N LYS A 632 4.01 -9.08 28.03
CA LYS A 632 3.29 -10.36 27.92
C LYS A 632 4.24 -11.55 28.14
N THR A 633 3.71 -12.64 28.67
CA THR A 633 4.44 -13.90 28.88
C THR A 633 3.82 -15.01 28.04
N PHE A 634 4.62 -15.70 27.23
CA PHE A 634 4.16 -16.83 26.42
C PHE A 634 4.74 -18.15 26.90
N HIS A 635 3.88 -19.13 27.12
CA HIS A 635 4.24 -20.50 27.46
C HIS A 635 4.22 -21.38 26.21
N LEU A 636 5.38 -21.87 25.80
CA LEU A 636 5.57 -22.69 24.60
C LEU A 636 6.03 -24.10 24.99
N SER A 637 5.69 -25.08 24.16
CA SER A 637 6.15 -26.46 24.32
C SER A 637 6.80 -26.95 23.02
N ILE A 638 7.84 -27.78 23.15
CA ILE A 638 8.53 -28.34 21.98
C ILE A 638 7.72 -29.52 21.44
N VAL A 639 7.27 -29.41 20.18
CA VAL A 639 6.60 -30.50 19.47
C VAL A 639 7.62 -31.24 18.59
N PRO A 640 7.89 -32.54 18.84
CA PRO A 640 8.84 -33.30 18.04
C PRO A 640 8.31 -33.55 16.63
N THR A 641 9.08 -33.17 15.61
CA THR A 641 8.71 -33.39 14.21
C THR A 641 8.87 -34.85 13.83
N ARG A 642 7.82 -35.48 13.29
CA ARG A 642 7.89 -36.85 12.76
C ARG A 642 8.62 -36.86 11.42
N LEU A 643 9.91 -37.21 11.45
CA LEU A 643 10.73 -37.35 10.25
C LEU A 643 10.51 -38.74 9.62
N VAL A 644 10.25 -38.77 8.32
CA VAL A 644 10.17 -40.01 7.53
C VAL A 644 11.33 -40.01 6.52
N PRO A 645 12.10 -41.11 6.40
CA PRO A 645 13.15 -41.21 5.40
C PRO A 645 12.59 -40.95 3.99
N LEU A 646 13.32 -40.17 3.19
CA LEU A 646 12.94 -39.89 1.80
C LEU A 646 12.90 -41.21 1.01
N LYS A 647 11.72 -41.56 0.50
CA LYS A 647 11.53 -42.70 -0.41
C LYS A 647 11.27 -42.17 -1.81
N LEU A 648 12.24 -42.40 -2.69
CA LEU A 648 12.08 -42.11 -4.11
C LEU A 648 11.38 -43.32 -4.78
N PRO A 649 10.49 -43.10 -5.77
CA PRO A 649 9.93 -44.19 -6.53
C PRO A 649 11.02 -44.96 -7.28
N ASP A 650 10.99 -46.28 -7.27
CA ASP A 650 11.97 -47.13 -7.98
C ASP A 650 11.98 -46.91 -9.50
N SER A 651 10.87 -46.40 -10.04
CA SER A 651 10.70 -46.04 -11.46
C SER A 651 11.23 -44.65 -11.83
N LEU A 652 11.65 -43.83 -10.85
CA LEU A 652 12.05 -42.45 -11.10
C LEU A 652 13.43 -42.39 -11.77
N THR A 653 13.46 -41.95 -13.03
CA THR A 653 14.72 -41.71 -13.74
C THR A 653 15.31 -40.34 -13.41
N VAL A 654 16.62 -40.17 -13.54
CA VAL A 654 17.30 -38.85 -13.36
C VAL A 654 16.73 -37.80 -14.32
N ARG A 655 16.44 -38.17 -15.57
CA ARG A 655 15.86 -37.25 -16.56
C ARG A 655 14.46 -36.80 -16.16
N GLU A 656 13.66 -37.69 -15.60
CA GLU A 656 12.34 -37.36 -15.09
C GLU A 656 12.41 -36.46 -13.85
N ALA A 657 13.30 -36.78 -12.90
CA ALA A 657 13.55 -35.94 -11.73
C ALA A 657 13.97 -34.52 -12.15
N LEU A 658 14.90 -34.39 -13.10
CA LEU A 658 15.32 -33.11 -13.64
C LEU A 658 14.16 -32.35 -14.30
N SER A 659 13.34 -33.03 -15.10
CA SER A 659 12.14 -32.44 -15.72
C SER A 659 11.16 -31.90 -14.67
N ARG A 660 10.95 -32.64 -13.57
CA ARG A 660 10.10 -32.22 -12.45
C ARG A 660 10.68 -31.00 -11.72
N VAL A 661 11.97 -31.03 -11.38
CA VAL A 661 12.63 -29.93 -10.67
C VAL A 661 12.61 -28.65 -11.51
N LEU A 662 12.89 -28.71 -12.82
CA LEU A 662 12.87 -27.53 -13.69
C LEU A 662 11.47 -26.96 -13.92
N ARG A 663 10.41 -27.73 -13.68
CA ARG A 663 9.00 -27.26 -13.73
C ARG A 663 8.50 -26.68 -12.42
N LEU A 664 9.22 -26.89 -11.30
CA LEU A 664 8.85 -26.31 -10.02
C LEU A 664 8.98 -24.78 -10.12
N PRO A 665 7.92 -23.99 -9.82
CA PRO A 665 7.98 -22.53 -9.93
C PRO A 665 9.16 -21.91 -9.17
N SER A 666 9.57 -22.53 -8.06
CA SER A 666 10.74 -22.13 -7.26
C SER A 666 12.07 -22.20 -8.04
N VAL A 667 12.21 -23.13 -8.99
CA VAL A 667 13.44 -23.33 -9.79
C VAL A 667 13.28 -22.82 -11.23
N ALA A 668 12.07 -22.86 -11.78
CA ALA A 668 11.76 -22.46 -13.15
C ALA A 668 12.18 -21.01 -13.46
N SER A 669 12.26 -20.67 -14.73
CA SER A 669 12.64 -19.33 -15.18
C SER A 669 11.70 -18.25 -14.64
N LYS A 670 12.26 -17.19 -14.04
CA LYS A 670 11.51 -16.07 -13.45
C LYS A 670 11.24 -14.93 -14.44
N ARG A 671 11.33 -15.21 -15.75
CA ARG A 671 11.17 -14.20 -16.81
C ARG A 671 9.83 -13.44 -16.74
N TYR A 672 8.78 -14.10 -16.27
CA TYR A 672 7.46 -13.49 -16.07
C TYR A 672 7.45 -12.39 -14.99
N LEU A 673 8.36 -12.44 -14.02
CA LEU A 673 8.56 -11.41 -13.00
C LEU A 673 9.50 -10.31 -13.50
N THR A 674 10.58 -10.68 -14.18
CA THR A 674 11.64 -9.74 -14.53
C THR A 674 11.31 -8.87 -15.74
N CYS A 675 10.53 -9.35 -16.72
CA CYS A 675 10.27 -8.60 -17.96
C CYS A 675 9.25 -7.46 -17.83
N LYS A 676 8.44 -7.45 -16.76
CA LYS A 676 7.36 -6.46 -16.57
C LYS A 676 7.80 -5.20 -15.84
N VAL A 677 8.93 -5.28 -15.14
CA VAL A 677 9.47 -4.21 -14.29
C VAL A 677 10.47 -3.35 -15.05
N ASP A 678 10.54 -2.08 -14.70
CA ASP A 678 11.66 -1.22 -15.03
C ASP A 678 12.90 -1.71 -14.25
N ARG A 679 14.03 -1.78 -14.94
CA ARG A 679 15.31 -2.25 -14.40
C ARG A 679 16.45 -1.27 -14.63
N SER A 680 16.16 -0.11 -15.21
CA SER A 680 17.16 0.82 -15.75
C SER A 680 16.89 2.27 -15.38
N VAL A 681 15.69 2.60 -14.90
CA VAL A 681 15.38 3.91 -14.32
C VAL A 681 16.41 4.25 -13.23
N SER A 682 16.81 5.54 -13.18
CA SER A 682 18.02 6.11 -12.52
C SER A 682 19.33 6.04 -13.32
N GLY A 683 19.55 5.03 -14.16
CA GLY A 683 20.85 4.81 -14.82
C GLY A 683 21.98 4.38 -13.87
N LEU A 684 21.65 3.97 -12.63
CA LEU A 684 22.60 3.51 -11.62
C LEU A 684 22.68 1.99 -11.51
N ILE A 685 21.85 1.24 -12.25
CA ILE A 685 21.81 -0.22 -12.16
C ILE A 685 22.99 -0.82 -12.94
N ALA A 686 23.91 -1.46 -12.23
CA ALA A 686 25.11 -2.07 -12.81
C ALA A 686 24.90 -3.55 -13.13
N GLN A 687 24.25 -4.31 -12.24
CA GLN A 687 23.90 -5.71 -12.45
C GLN A 687 22.40 -5.90 -12.23
N GLN A 688 21.73 -6.33 -13.29
CA GLN A 688 20.32 -6.74 -13.28
C GLN A 688 20.22 -8.27 -13.16
N GLN A 689 19.01 -8.77 -12.93
CA GLN A 689 18.69 -10.21 -12.89
C GLN A 689 19.02 -10.91 -14.21
N CYS A 690 18.80 -10.22 -15.33
CA CYS A 690 19.00 -10.76 -16.66
C CYS A 690 20.47 -10.64 -17.09
N VAL A 691 21.10 -11.78 -17.39
CA VAL A 691 22.52 -11.89 -17.73
C VAL A 691 22.71 -12.33 -19.17
N GLY A 692 23.79 -11.84 -19.79
CA GLY A 692 24.28 -12.28 -21.09
C GLY A 692 23.44 -11.81 -22.28
N PRO A 693 23.84 -12.18 -23.51
CA PRO A 693 23.20 -11.74 -24.74
C PRO A 693 21.73 -12.17 -24.87
N LEU A 694 21.35 -13.24 -24.19
CA LEU A 694 19.99 -13.79 -24.20
C LEU A 694 19.10 -13.19 -23.10
N HIS A 695 19.63 -12.26 -22.28
CA HIS A 695 18.92 -11.65 -21.16
C HIS A 695 18.21 -12.68 -20.27
N THR A 696 18.93 -13.73 -19.85
CA THR A 696 18.35 -14.83 -19.07
C THR A 696 18.38 -14.47 -17.57
N PRO A 697 17.28 -14.61 -16.82
CA PRO A 697 17.21 -14.18 -15.41
C PRO A 697 17.98 -15.16 -14.50
N LEU A 698 19.30 -15.04 -14.48
CA LEU A 698 20.24 -15.96 -13.84
C LEU A 698 21.25 -15.24 -12.92
N ALA A 699 21.15 -13.93 -12.74
CA ALA A 699 22.06 -13.24 -11.83
C ALA A 699 21.75 -13.60 -10.37
N ASP A 700 22.79 -13.97 -9.62
CA ASP A 700 22.67 -14.31 -8.20
C ASP A 700 22.55 -13.07 -7.31
N VAL A 701 23.10 -11.94 -7.75
CA VAL A 701 23.14 -10.69 -6.98
C VAL A 701 22.73 -9.49 -7.84
N GLY A 702 22.13 -8.51 -7.18
CA GLY A 702 21.89 -7.20 -7.72
C GLY A 702 22.99 -6.22 -7.35
N VAL A 703 23.43 -5.36 -8.28
CA VAL A 703 24.47 -4.36 -8.01
C VAL A 703 24.01 -2.99 -8.50
N VAL A 704 24.10 -2.01 -7.61
CA VAL A 704 23.81 -0.60 -7.89
C VAL A 704 25.02 0.29 -7.67
N ALA A 705 25.20 1.24 -8.57
CA ALA A 705 26.10 2.36 -8.38
C ALA A 705 25.45 3.41 -7.47
N VAL A 706 26.26 4.09 -6.67
CA VAL A 706 25.80 5.17 -5.79
C VAL A 706 25.87 6.55 -6.49
N SER A 707 26.63 6.64 -7.59
CA SER A 707 26.85 7.86 -8.37
C SER A 707 27.08 7.55 -9.84
N HIS A 708 26.71 8.49 -10.72
CA HIS A 708 27.00 8.46 -12.17
C HIS A 708 28.46 8.82 -12.51
N PHE A 709 29.19 9.47 -11.60
CA PHE A 709 30.49 10.08 -11.91
C PHE A 709 31.69 9.27 -11.41
N GLU A 710 31.49 8.45 -10.39
CA GLU A 710 32.57 7.75 -9.74
C GLU A 710 32.81 6.40 -10.42
N LYS A 711 34.00 6.23 -10.99
CA LYS A 711 34.50 4.92 -11.37
C LYS A 711 35.16 4.31 -10.14
N VAL A 712 34.48 3.31 -9.55
CA VAL A 712 34.97 2.37 -8.52
C VAL A 712 36.22 2.87 -7.77
N PHE A 713 36.02 3.41 -6.56
CA PHE A 713 37.15 3.62 -5.65
C PHE A 713 37.93 2.31 -5.53
N LYS A 714 39.24 2.34 -5.80
CA LYS A 714 40.15 1.35 -5.24
C LYS A 714 39.96 1.43 -3.72
N ILE A 715 39.28 0.43 -3.16
CA ILE A 715 39.19 0.19 -1.71
C ILE A 715 40.61 0.11 -1.15
#